data_AF-A0A947RK86-F1
#
_entry.id   AF-A0A947RK86-F1
#
_cell.length_a   1.000
_cell.length_b   1.000
_cell.length_c   1.000
_cell.angle_alpha   90.00
_cell.angle_beta   90.00
_cell.angle_gamma   90.00
#
_symmetry.space_group_name_H-M   'P 1'
#
loop_
_entity.id
_entity.type
_entity.pdbx_description
1 polymer ?
#
loop_
_entity_poly.entity_id
_entity_poly.type
_entity_poly.pdbx_seq_one_letter_code
_entity_poly.pdbx_strand_id
1 'polypeptide(L)'
;MSKKEENILFFDQLRRTDVALVGGKNSSLGEMYQKLTSKGVLVPNGFATTAHAYHVFMEEFGLKEKISEIFKDLDTHDIENLMERGKKARRLILGANFSEELEKDILKAYKKLSKENGVSNLSVAVRSSATAEDLPDASFAGQQETFLNVSGEADLLLAVKKCVASLFTNRAISYRQDKGFDHFSIALSVGVQKMVRADKGSSGVMFTIDTESGFENALLINSIYGLGENIVQGKVNPDEFYVFKPTRAILSHSIGKKKIKMIYNPDKSDDNPVKDIPVSEKDQMKQSISDEQVLQLADWGMIIEKHYGMPMDIEWALDGEDGKLYIVQARPETVQSQKDRNVIEEYKMKESGKVLVEGQSVGWKIGKGVVNKILNVEGIKKFKKGEVLVTTMTDPDWEPIMKIASAIVTDKGGRTCFSGETKILTNLGFLEMREINKNMIEKGLFTQSLNRDTLKYEWKKITDTMVRESKTMKVNISQTGRHKDNYLFSTPNHKFITLNNRTLIDQEIKDVLKNKNFVLGVDKINSFRKNKISSKLAYLWGCIYTDGSISVSKTKGEVQFIQKQTKEKELFIKTVVSYFEDLFGKKMGVCVKKETNSFIRGKKVIGSATAFRCYSKEVARKFKEWKKDLVVNMLNCSEEINYHFLAGAIDGDGTFNKKVDRINIYVSNDILLQAIVVSCLKLNILPQVTNNRHIHNVQIVDNIDNLLKYTKRVKGNSKRFVNGTKLLSAKSLFYDIVDMVNFEGKIKPYINKNLLIDKKKVEDNILPLLRGNIKNILLKILKADFVSLRVTDTKKIRMENVYNITVEDNHNYFVFTSKLTPIIVNNCHAAIVSRELGIPCIVGTNNATKKLKSGDKVTISCAEGERGKVYAGELKYEVNTTKITGLKKPKTKVMMHIGDPSLAFASSFIPNEGVGLARLEFIINNSIKIHPLALLNYNKQEAKVKKEIDELTIGYKDKKQFFIEKLAEGVGTIAGAFYPKDVIVRLSDFKTNEYANLIGGTQYEPIEANPMMGWRGASRYYSKAFLPAFEMECAALKKVRDEMGLVNMKVMVPICRTVEEGKKVLEIMAKNGLKRGVNGLEVYVMAEVPANIILAEKFAEVFDGFSIGSNDLTQFTLAIDRDSSGNFDVEGLTNENNEAVKFLLCDLIMRAKKSKTKVGICGQAPSDYPEMVKFLVECGIDSISLTPDTVIKSTQVVYDTEQKIKRNKSVFRVLRKNK
;
A
#
# COMPACT_ATOMS: atom_id res chain seq x y z
N MET A 1 -14.24 -12.55 53.09
CA MET A 1 -13.21 -11.66 52.53
C MET A 1 -13.87 -10.69 51.59
N SER A 2 -13.39 -9.45 51.55
CA SER A 2 -13.87 -8.50 50.54
C SER A 2 -13.26 -8.87 49.18
N LYS A 3 -13.98 -8.66 48.07
CA LYS A 3 -13.46 -8.83 46.69
C LYS A 3 -12.09 -8.16 46.46
N LYS A 4 -11.74 -7.14 47.25
CA LYS A 4 -10.48 -6.40 47.16
C LYS A 4 -9.27 -7.17 47.70
N GLU A 5 -9.48 -8.23 48.47
CA GLU A 5 -8.43 -9.03 49.13
C GLU A 5 -8.24 -10.39 48.45
N GLU A 6 -9.00 -10.70 47.40
CA GLU A 6 -8.86 -11.97 46.67
C GLU A 6 -7.75 -11.86 45.62
N ASN A 7 -6.94 -12.91 45.49
CA ASN A 7 -5.88 -12.98 44.48
C ASN A 7 -6.41 -13.23 43.06
N ILE A 8 -7.52 -13.96 42.94
CA ILE A 8 -8.09 -14.45 41.69
C ILE A 8 -9.60 -14.22 41.67
N LEU A 9 -10.12 -13.72 40.55
CA LEU A 9 -11.55 -13.59 40.28
C LEU A 9 -11.89 -14.21 38.93
N PHE A 10 -12.91 -15.08 38.87
CA PHE A 10 -13.43 -15.62 37.61
C PHE A 10 -14.25 -14.58 36.86
N PHE A 11 -14.36 -14.72 35.53
CA PHE A 11 -15.12 -13.77 34.71
C PHE A 11 -16.60 -13.67 35.10
N ASP A 12 -17.19 -14.75 35.63
CA ASP A 12 -18.53 -14.77 36.22
C ASP A 12 -18.66 -14.00 37.54
N GLN A 13 -17.56 -13.49 38.09
CA GLN A 13 -17.53 -12.63 39.27
C GLN A 13 -17.22 -11.17 38.91
N LEU A 14 -16.77 -10.85 37.70
CA LEU A 14 -16.29 -9.52 37.30
C LEU A 14 -17.36 -8.63 36.65
N ARG A 15 -17.33 -7.33 36.95
CA ARG A 15 -18.19 -6.28 36.37
C ARG A 15 -17.36 -5.17 35.73
N ARG A 16 -17.98 -4.35 34.89
CA ARG A 16 -17.37 -3.12 34.36
C ARG A 16 -16.91 -2.14 35.46
N THR A 17 -17.51 -2.18 36.65
CA THR A 17 -17.10 -1.35 37.79
C THR A 17 -15.79 -1.81 38.44
N ASP A 18 -15.29 -3.00 38.10
CA ASP A 18 -14.14 -3.62 38.74
C ASP A 18 -12.79 -3.24 38.05
N VAL A 19 -12.76 -2.20 37.20
CA VAL A 19 -11.55 -1.73 36.49
C VAL A 19 -10.37 -1.51 37.42
N ALA A 20 -10.59 -0.93 38.60
CA ALA A 20 -9.52 -0.70 39.59
C ALA A 20 -8.94 -2.01 40.17
N LEU A 21 -9.69 -3.12 40.11
CA LEU A 21 -9.28 -4.41 40.65
C LEU A 21 -8.61 -5.29 39.60
N VAL A 22 -9.06 -5.26 38.35
CA VAL A 22 -8.61 -6.21 37.31
C VAL A 22 -8.23 -5.55 35.98
N GLY A 23 -8.20 -4.22 35.93
CA GLY A 23 -7.92 -3.49 34.69
C GLY A 23 -9.08 -3.46 33.70
N GLY A 24 -8.90 -2.63 32.67
CA GLY A 24 -9.91 -2.34 31.64
C GLY A 24 -10.40 -3.58 30.91
N LYS A 25 -9.47 -4.36 30.33
CA LYS A 25 -9.79 -5.55 29.53
C LYS A 25 -10.51 -6.63 30.33
N ASN A 26 -10.00 -7.02 31.49
CA ASN A 26 -10.61 -8.10 32.27
C ASN A 26 -11.97 -7.70 32.84
N SER A 27 -12.14 -6.43 33.24
CA SER A 27 -13.45 -5.92 33.66
C SER A 27 -14.47 -5.96 32.51
N SER A 28 -14.06 -5.61 31.29
CA SER A 28 -14.89 -5.69 30.08
C SER A 28 -15.24 -7.14 29.73
N LEU A 29 -14.27 -8.07 29.82
CA LEU A 29 -14.52 -9.50 29.60
C LEU A 29 -15.55 -10.07 30.58
N GLY A 30 -15.41 -9.75 31.86
CA GLY A 30 -16.37 -10.13 32.89
C GLY A 30 -17.77 -9.56 32.66
N GLU A 31 -17.84 -8.28 32.29
CA GLU A 31 -19.08 -7.60 31.96
C GLU A 31 -19.80 -8.32 30.81
N MET A 32 -19.10 -8.61 29.72
CA MET A 32 -19.67 -9.32 28.57
C MET A 32 -20.09 -10.75 28.94
N TYR A 33 -19.22 -11.51 29.62
CA TYR A 33 -19.51 -12.89 30.01
C TYR A 33 -20.78 -12.99 30.88
N GLN A 34 -20.98 -12.06 31.81
CA GLN A 34 -22.14 -12.11 32.69
C GLN A 34 -23.41 -11.50 32.10
N LYS A 35 -23.30 -10.43 31.29
CA LYS A 35 -24.48 -9.66 30.82
C LYS A 35 -24.91 -10.00 29.40
N LEU A 36 -24.00 -10.50 28.57
CA LEU A 36 -24.26 -10.70 27.14
C LEU A 36 -24.37 -12.17 26.74
N THR A 37 -23.85 -13.11 27.55
CA THR A 37 -24.05 -14.55 27.31
C THR A 37 -25.52 -14.96 27.36
N SER A 38 -26.31 -14.38 28.26
CA SER A 38 -27.78 -14.57 28.27
C SER A 38 -28.49 -13.95 27.06
N LYS A 39 -27.84 -13.03 26.34
CA LYS A 39 -28.31 -12.44 25.08
C LYS A 39 -27.75 -13.14 23.83
N GLY A 40 -27.09 -14.29 24.01
CA GLY A 40 -26.54 -15.12 22.93
C GLY A 40 -25.13 -14.75 22.48
N VAL A 41 -24.45 -13.77 23.10
CA VAL A 41 -23.05 -13.44 22.78
C VAL A 41 -22.12 -14.39 23.53
N LEU A 42 -21.40 -15.23 22.79
CA LEU A 42 -20.48 -16.20 23.39
C LEU A 42 -19.15 -15.55 23.73
N VAL A 43 -18.72 -15.65 24.99
CA VAL A 43 -17.43 -15.18 25.47
C VAL A 43 -16.70 -16.36 26.12
N PRO A 44 -15.44 -16.66 25.75
CA PRO A 44 -14.70 -17.76 26.37
C PRO A 44 -14.47 -17.47 27.86
N ASN A 45 -14.76 -18.47 28.71
CA ASN A 45 -14.59 -18.35 30.16
C ASN A 45 -13.11 -18.24 30.55
N GLY A 46 -12.86 -17.73 31.75
CA GLY A 46 -11.53 -17.50 32.28
C GLY A 46 -11.54 -16.90 33.68
N PHE A 47 -10.36 -16.51 34.14
CA PHE A 47 -10.16 -15.81 35.40
C PHE A 47 -9.10 -14.73 35.25
N ALA A 48 -9.05 -13.79 36.20
CA ALA A 48 -8.05 -12.74 36.25
C ALA A 48 -7.36 -12.73 37.60
N THR A 49 -6.05 -12.44 37.61
CA THR A 49 -5.36 -12.01 38.83
C THR A 49 -5.79 -10.60 39.19
N THR A 50 -5.78 -10.23 40.47
CA THR A 50 -6.19 -8.89 40.90
C THR A 50 -5.00 -7.94 41.05
N ALA A 51 -5.29 -6.63 41.14
CA ALA A 51 -4.31 -5.62 41.53
C ALA A 51 -3.72 -5.93 42.92
N HIS A 52 -4.49 -6.52 43.82
CA HIS A 52 -4.00 -7.00 45.11
C HIS A 52 -2.91 -8.06 44.93
N ALA A 53 -3.14 -9.09 44.10
CA ALA A 53 -2.13 -10.10 43.79
C ALA A 53 -0.84 -9.50 43.19
N TYR A 54 -0.97 -8.48 42.33
CA TYR A 54 0.19 -7.74 41.82
C TYR A 54 0.97 -7.03 42.94
N HIS A 55 0.27 -6.32 43.84
CA HIS A 55 0.91 -5.63 44.95
C HIS A 55 1.60 -6.60 45.91
N VAL A 56 0.94 -7.70 46.29
CA VAL A 56 1.53 -8.78 47.11
C VAL A 56 2.82 -9.30 46.45
N PHE A 57 2.76 -9.63 45.16
CA PHE A 57 3.94 -10.10 44.43
C PHE A 57 5.08 -9.07 44.38
N MET A 58 4.77 -7.77 44.29
CA MET A 58 5.77 -6.70 44.24
C MET A 58 6.38 -6.34 45.59
N GLU A 59 5.64 -6.52 46.70
CA GLU A 59 6.15 -6.30 48.05
C GLU A 59 6.94 -7.51 48.57
N GLU A 60 6.54 -8.72 48.19
CA GLU A 60 7.27 -9.94 48.53
C GLU A 60 8.68 -9.97 47.91
N PHE A 61 9.65 -10.46 48.69
CA PHE A 61 11.07 -10.47 48.36
C PHE A 61 11.69 -9.08 48.05
N GLY A 62 10.99 -8.00 48.39
CA GLY A 62 11.44 -6.61 48.22
C GLY A 62 11.64 -6.20 46.76
N LEU A 63 10.79 -6.70 45.84
CA LEU A 63 10.92 -6.39 44.42
C LEU A 63 10.71 -4.90 44.14
N LYS A 64 9.74 -4.27 44.80
CA LYS A 64 9.46 -2.84 44.67
C LYS A 64 10.68 -1.98 45.04
N GLU A 65 11.34 -2.28 46.15
CA GLU A 65 12.52 -1.56 46.63
C GLU A 65 13.69 -1.77 45.68
N LYS A 66 13.95 -3.01 45.26
CA LYS A 66 15.01 -3.35 44.31
C LYS A 66 14.81 -2.69 42.94
N ILE A 67 13.58 -2.64 42.43
CA ILE A 67 13.28 -1.97 41.16
C ILE A 67 13.38 -0.46 41.30
N SER A 68 12.95 0.10 42.44
CA SER A 68 13.13 1.53 42.75
C SER A 68 14.62 1.90 42.78
N GLU A 69 15.46 1.04 43.35
CA GLU A 69 16.91 1.21 43.34
C GLU A 69 17.50 1.14 41.93
N ILE A 70 17.05 0.19 41.10
CA ILE A 70 17.44 0.11 39.68
C ILE A 70 17.08 1.41 38.94
N PHE A 71 15.98 2.07 39.29
CA PHE A 71 15.49 3.29 38.65
C PHE A 71 15.93 4.60 39.31
N LYS A 72 16.77 4.56 40.36
CA LYS A 72 17.20 5.76 41.09
C LYS A 72 17.93 6.79 40.22
N ASP A 73 18.66 6.32 39.22
CA ASP A 73 19.39 7.11 38.22
C ASP A 73 18.87 6.83 36.80
N LEU A 74 17.57 6.53 36.68
CA LEU A 74 16.90 6.34 35.39
C LEU A 74 16.84 7.68 34.63
N ASP A 75 17.44 7.70 33.44
CA ASP A 75 17.31 8.79 32.49
C ASP A 75 16.62 8.27 31.22
N THR A 76 15.40 8.74 30.96
CA THR A 76 14.60 8.34 29.79
C THR A 76 15.06 9.00 28.49
N HIS A 77 15.91 10.02 28.57
CA HIS A 77 16.52 10.69 27.41
C HIS A 77 17.86 10.05 27.03
N ASP A 78 18.41 9.19 27.89
CA ASP A 78 19.53 8.30 27.60
C ASP A 78 19.01 6.89 27.28
N ILE A 79 19.04 6.55 25.98
CA ILE A 79 18.53 5.26 25.48
C ILE A 79 19.31 4.08 26.07
N GLU A 80 20.62 4.20 26.27
CA GLU A 80 21.42 3.10 26.83
C GLU A 80 21.08 2.86 28.30
N ASN A 81 20.94 3.93 29.09
CA ASN A 81 20.48 3.86 30.48
C ASN A 81 19.09 3.21 30.58
N LEU A 82 18.10 3.72 29.84
CA LEU A 82 16.74 3.20 29.83
C LEU A 82 16.67 1.71 29.45
N MET A 83 17.43 1.30 28.41
CA MET A 83 17.48 -0.10 27.97
C MET A 83 18.08 -1.00 29.04
N GLU A 84 19.17 -0.57 29.69
CA GLU A 84 19.83 -1.34 30.73
C GLU A 84 18.95 -1.50 31.97
N ARG A 85 18.36 -0.41 32.46
CA ARG A 85 17.49 -0.41 33.64
C ARG A 85 16.22 -1.21 33.42
N GLY A 86 15.57 -1.03 32.28
CA GLY A 86 14.40 -1.82 31.91
C GLY A 86 14.71 -3.32 31.85
N LYS A 87 15.87 -3.71 31.28
CA LYS A 87 16.28 -5.12 31.22
C LYS A 87 16.57 -5.70 32.61
N LYS A 88 17.22 -4.94 33.50
CA LYS A 88 17.46 -5.34 34.90
C LYS A 88 16.15 -5.57 35.65
N ALA A 89 15.20 -4.63 35.55
CA ALA A 89 13.88 -4.76 36.19
C ALA A 89 13.12 -6.00 35.72
N ARG A 90 13.05 -6.23 34.40
CA ARG A 90 12.36 -7.42 33.84
C ARG A 90 13.03 -8.74 34.26
N ARG A 91 14.36 -8.79 34.31
CA ARG A 91 15.09 -9.98 34.77
C ARG A 91 14.83 -10.28 36.24
N LEU A 92 14.71 -9.25 37.08
CA LEU A 92 14.38 -9.38 38.48
C LEU A 92 12.99 -10.01 38.66
N ILE A 93 11.99 -9.51 37.94
CA ILE A 93 10.61 -10.01 37.96
C ILE A 93 10.54 -11.48 37.51
N LEU A 94 11.19 -11.82 36.40
CA LEU A 94 11.20 -13.19 35.88
C LEU A 94 11.91 -14.19 36.81
N GLY A 95 12.90 -13.72 37.57
CA GLY A 95 13.64 -14.54 38.54
C GLY A 95 12.97 -14.64 39.92
N ALA A 96 11.91 -13.88 40.19
CA ALA A 96 11.19 -13.91 41.46
C ALA A 96 10.23 -15.10 41.52
N ASN A 97 10.01 -15.65 42.72
CA ASN A 97 9.01 -16.68 42.97
C ASN A 97 7.69 -16.04 43.40
N PHE A 98 6.56 -16.67 43.08
CA PHE A 98 5.28 -16.32 43.69
C PHE A 98 5.26 -16.81 45.14
N SER A 99 4.45 -16.22 46.02
CA SER A 99 4.12 -16.85 47.29
C SER A 99 3.41 -18.18 47.07
N GLU A 100 3.55 -19.09 48.04
CA GLU A 100 2.85 -20.37 48.03
C GLU A 100 1.33 -20.19 47.89
N GLU A 101 0.78 -19.14 48.49
CA GLU A 101 -0.64 -18.80 48.40
C GLU A 101 -1.05 -18.35 46.99
N LEU A 102 -0.36 -17.36 46.41
CA LEU A 102 -0.67 -16.85 45.08
C LEU A 102 -0.46 -17.92 43.98
N GLU A 103 0.61 -18.71 44.08
CA GLU A 103 0.85 -19.82 43.15
C GLU A 103 -0.27 -20.86 43.24
N LYS A 104 -0.64 -21.26 44.46
CA LYS A 104 -1.72 -22.22 44.69
C LYS A 104 -3.06 -21.71 44.18
N ASP A 105 -3.37 -20.43 44.34
CA ASP A 105 -4.61 -19.82 43.84
C ASP A 105 -4.67 -19.81 42.32
N ILE A 106 -3.58 -19.41 41.63
CA ILE A 106 -3.50 -19.44 40.16
C ILE A 106 -3.69 -20.87 39.65
N LEU A 107 -2.97 -21.84 40.22
CA LEU A 107 -3.03 -23.24 39.80
C LEU A 107 -4.39 -23.88 40.10
N LYS A 108 -5.02 -23.56 41.23
CA LYS A 108 -6.36 -24.02 41.58
C LYS A 108 -7.41 -23.48 40.61
N ALA A 109 -7.32 -22.20 40.23
CA ALA A 109 -8.20 -21.59 39.24
C ALA A 109 -8.02 -22.22 37.86
N TYR A 110 -6.78 -22.46 37.43
CA TYR A 110 -6.47 -23.14 36.16
C TYR A 110 -6.95 -24.59 36.13
N LYS A 111 -6.79 -25.35 37.23
CA LYS A 111 -7.33 -26.72 37.36
C LYS A 111 -8.85 -26.75 37.31
N LYS A 112 -9.51 -25.79 37.97
CA LYS A 112 -10.97 -25.63 37.90
C LYS A 112 -11.42 -25.36 36.46
N LEU A 113 -10.80 -24.38 35.79
CA LEU A 113 -11.13 -24.05 34.39
C LEU A 113 -10.87 -25.23 33.44
N SER A 114 -9.80 -25.99 33.65
CA SER A 114 -9.48 -27.20 32.87
C SER A 114 -10.53 -28.30 33.06
N LYS A 115 -10.94 -28.55 34.31
CA LYS A 115 -11.99 -29.52 34.66
C LYS A 115 -13.34 -29.16 34.04
N GLU A 116 -13.73 -27.88 34.08
CA GLU A 116 -14.98 -27.39 33.45
C GLU A 116 -15.01 -27.61 31.93
N ASN A 117 -13.84 -27.68 31.30
CA ASN A 117 -13.69 -27.93 29.86
C ASN A 117 -13.36 -29.39 29.52
N GLY A 118 -13.36 -30.30 30.52
CA GLY A 118 -13.14 -31.73 30.31
C GLY A 118 -11.72 -32.13 29.85
N VAL A 119 -10.72 -31.28 30.06
CA VAL A 119 -9.32 -31.52 29.66
C VAL A 119 -8.37 -31.34 30.84
N SER A 120 -7.24 -32.06 30.85
CA SER A 120 -6.25 -31.98 31.93
C SER A 120 -5.37 -30.74 31.84
N ASN A 121 -4.92 -30.38 30.63
CA ASN A 121 -4.10 -29.21 30.34
C ASN A 121 -4.78 -28.32 29.30
N LEU A 122 -5.66 -27.43 29.74
CA LEU A 122 -6.36 -26.52 28.84
C LEU A 122 -5.41 -25.51 28.21
N SER A 123 -5.53 -25.29 26.90
CA SER A 123 -4.82 -24.21 26.22
C SER A 123 -5.49 -22.87 26.54
N VAL A 124 -4.73 -21.90 27.05
CA VAL A 124 -5.22 -20.59 27.50
C VAL A 124 -4.43 -19.44 26.86
N ALA A 125 -5.10 -18.31 26.66
CA ALA A 125 -4.49 -17.02 26.37
C ALA A 125 -4.22 -16.31 27.70
N VAL A 126 -3.00 -15.82 27.87
CA VAL A 126 -2.56 -15.06 29.05
C VAL A 126 -2.32 -13.62 28.61
N ARG A 127 -3.16 -12.71 29.09
CA ARG A 127 -3.21 -11.30 28.64
C ARG A 127 -2.98 -10.35 29.81
N SER A 128 -2.23 -9.31 29.53
CA SER A 128 -2.03 -8.18 30.42
C SER A 128 -3.21 -7.21 30.37
N SER A 129 -3.65 -6.73 31.55
CA SER A 129 -4.68 -5.71 31.71
C SER A 129 -4.27 -4.73 32.82
N ALA A 130 -3.93 -3.50 32.46
CA ALA A 130 -3.52 -2.49 33.45
C ALA A 130 -4.73 -1.74 34.02
N THR A 131 -4.63 -1.29 35.28
CA THR A 131 -5.68 -0.51 35.95
C THR A 131 -5.88 0.90 35.37
N ALA A 132 -4.90 1.40 34.60
CA ALA A 132 -4.89 2.71 33.98
C ALA A 132 -4.84 2.68 32.44
N GLU A 133 -5.22 1.55 31.83
CA GLU A 133 -5.10 1.31 30.39
C GLU A 133 -6.05 2.17 29.52
N ASP A 134 -7.20 2.56 30.09
CA ASP A 134 -8.31 3.25 29.41
C ASP A 134 -8.41 4.76 29.76
N LEU A 135 -7.35 5.36 30.32
CA LEU A 135 -7.35 6.80 30.58
C LEU A 135 -7.34 7.59 29.25
N PRO A 136 -8.19 8.63 29.08
CA PRO A 136 -8.33 9.38 27.81
C PRO A 136 -7.02 9.95 27.25
N ASP A 137 -6.07 10.29 28.12
CA ASP A 137 -4.77 10.87 27.78
C ASP A 137 -3.61 9.84 27.75
N ALA A 138 -3.91 8.56 28.05
CA ALA A 138 -2.92 7.49 28.21
C ALA A 138 -3.35 6.17 27.58
N SER A 139 -3.40 6.12 26.25
CA SER A 139 -3.58 4.85 25.53
C SER A 139 -2.28 4.03 25.56
N PHE A 140 -2.21 3.01 26.42
CA PHE A 140 -1.13 1.99 26.40
C PHE A 140 -1.31 0.95 25.27
N ALA A 141 -2.15 1.25 24.28
CA ALA A 141 -2.50 0.34 23.18
C ALA A 141 -1.26 -0.18 22.43
N GLY A 142 -1.18 -1.51 22.27
CA GLY A 142 -0.11 -2.20 21.54
C GLY A 142 1.24 -2.28 22.27
N GLN A 143 1.32 -1.94 23.56
CA GLN A 143 2.56 -1.98 24.34
C GLN A 143 2.68 -3.15 25.33
N GLN A 144 1.60 -3.92 25.54
CA GLN A 144 1.55 -4.97 26.55
C GLN A 144 1.55 -6.36 25.90
N GLU A 145 2.19 -7.34 26.56
CA GLU A 145 2.40 -8.68 26.02
C GLU A 145 1.17 -9.58 26.19
N THR A 146 0.84 -10.30 25.12
CA THR A 146 -0.16 -11.38 25.08
C THR A 146 0.55 -12.68 24.73
N PHE A 147 0.27 -13.75 25.47
CA PHE A 147 0.78 -15.08 25.21
C PHE A 147 -0.36 -16.01 24.81
N LEU A 148 -0.24 -16.63 23.64
CA LEU A 148 -1.26 -17.51 23.08
C LEU A 148 -0.83 -18.97 23.19
N ASN A 149 -1.81 -19.88 23.26
CA ASN A 149 -1.58 -21.32 23.35
C ASN A 149 -0.67 -21.75 24.52
N VAL A 150 -0.85 -21.15 25.69
CA VAL A 150 -0.15 -21.55 26.91
C VAL A 150 -0.86 -22.78 27.48
N SER A 151 -0.14 -23.87 27.77
CA SER A 151 -0.74 -25.10 28.25
C SER A 151 0.15 -25.78 29.29
N GLY A 152 -0.40 -26.00 30.48
CA GLY A 152 0.32 -26.61 31.61
C GLY A 152 0.66 -25.61 32.71
N GLU A 153 0.87 -26.13 33.92
CA GLU A 153 1.03 -25.34 35.14
C GLU A 153 2.29 -24.45 35.10
N ALA A 154 3.44 -25.02 34.70
CA ALA A 154 4.71 -24.30 34.65
C ALA A 154 4.71 -23.15 33.62
N ASP A 155 4.22 -23.42 32.40
CA ASP A 155 4.15 -22.43 31.33
C ASP A 155 3.15 -21.31 31.65
N LEU A 156 2.05 -21.63 32.34
CA LEU A 156 1.10 -20.64 32.83
C LEU A 156 1.76 -19.68 33.82
N LEU A 157 2.44 -20.19 34.85
CA LEU A 157 3.11 -19.35 35.85
C LEU A 157 4.17 -18.47 35.20
N LEU A 158 4.94 -19.00 34.24
CA LEU A 158 5.92 -18.23 33.48
C LEU A 158 5.26 -17.13 32.64
N ALA A 159 4.16 -17.43 31.95
CA ALA A 159 3.42 -16.46 31.15
C ALA A 159 2.85 -15.33 32.02
N VAL A 160 2.31 -15.64 33.21
CA VAL A 160 1.84 -14.63 34.18
C VAL A 160 2.99 -13.70 34.59
N LYS A 161 4.17 -14.24 34.92
CA LYS A 161 5.36 -13.43 35.24
C LYS A 161 5.80 -12.56 34.07
N LYS A 162 5.78 -13.09 32.84
CA LYS A 162 6.11 -12.32 31.63
C LYS A 162 5.14 -11.15 31.42
N CYS A 163 3.83 -11.36 31.60
CA CYS A 163 2.86 -10.26 31.58
C CYS A 163 3.20 -9.19 32.61
N VAL A 164 3.48 -9.56 33.86
CA VAL A 164 3.90 -8.61 34.91
C VAL A 164 5.18 -7.85 34.51
N ALA A 165 6.18 -8.56 33.97
CA ALA A 165 7.42 -7.96 33.49
C ALA A 165 7.19 -6.98 32.31
N SER A 166 6.15 -7.17 31.50
CA SER A 166 5.83 -6.30 30.37
C SER A 166 5.47 -4.86 30.80
N LEU A 167 5.04 -4.65 32.05
CA LEU A 167 4.84 -3.32 32.62
C LEU A 167 6.15 -2.52 32.63
N PHE A 168 7.31 -3.17 32.67
CA PHE A 168 8.65 -2.58 32.73
C PHE A 168 9.41 -2.69 31.40
N THR A 169 8.70 -2.68 30.26
CA THR A 169 9.33 -2.47 28.95
C THR A 169 9.88 -1.05 28.83
N ASN A 170 10.90 -0.85 27.98
CA ASN A 170 11.56 0.45 27.85
C ASN A 170 10.57 1.55 27.45
N ARG A 171 9.62 1.23 26.57
CA ARG A 171 8.56 2.15 26.13
C ARG A 171 7.60 2.52 27.27
N ALA A 172 7.17 1.53 28.06
CA ALA A 172 6.28 1.75 29.20
C ALA A 172 6.95 2.56 30.33
N ILE A 173 8.24 2.32 30.58
CA ILE A 173 9.05 3.07 31.53
C ILE A 173 9.20 4.54 31.08
N SER A 174 9.63 4.77 29.83
CA SER A 174 9.78 6.12 29.27
C SER A 174 8.49 6.91 29.39
N TYR A 175 7.38 6.32 28.94
CA TYR A 175 6.08 6.97 28.95
C TYR A 175 5.65 7.43 30.34
N ARG A 176 5.80 6.57 31.37
CA ARG A 176 5.43 6.93 32.75
C ARG A 176 6.31 8.04 33.31
N GLN A 177 7.61 7.98 33.08
CA GLN A 177 8.54 9.02 33.53
C GLN A 177 8.23 10.37 32.87
N ASP A 178 8.01 10.38 31.55
CA ASP A 178 7.76 11.59 30.76
C ASP A 178 6.42 12.25 31.13
N LYS A 179 5.46 11.47 31.65
CA LYS A 179 4.17 11.93 32.18
C LYS A 179 4.18 12.22 33.69
N GLY A 180 5.28 11.94 34.39
CA GLY A 180 5.38 12.10 35.84
C GLY A 180 4.54 11.10 36.65
N PHE A 181 4.22 9.94 36.09
CA PHE A 181 3.51 8.88 36.80
C PHE A 181 4.47 8.01 37.62
N ASP A 182 4.12 7.76 38.88
CA ASP A 182 4.83 6.79 39.70
C ASP A 182 4.76 5.39 39.06
N HIS A 183 5.92 4.73 38.94
CA HIS A 183 6.05 3.43 38.28
C HIS A 183 5.32 2.29 38.99
N PHE A 184 4.95 2.47 40.26
CA PHE A 184 4.26 1.47 41.08
C PHE A 184 2.78 1.83 41.36
N SER A 185 2.35 3.03 40.97
CA SER A 185 0.95 3.47 41.10
C SER A 185 -0.03 2.73 40.18
N ILE A 186 0.49 2.07 39.14
CA ILE A 186 -0.30 1.30 38.18
C ILE A 186 -0.07 -0.19 38.43
N ALA A 187 -1.11 -0.89 38.84
CA ALA A 187 -1.09 -2.34 38.98
C ALA A 187 -1.42 -3.03 37.65
N LEU A 188 -0.89 -4.24 37.47
CA LEU A 188 -1.21 -5.09 36.32
C LEU A 188 -1.98 -6.33 36.77
N SER A 189 -3.18 -6.47 36.24
CA SER A 189 -3.93 -7.72 36.28
C SER A 189 -3.58 -8.59 35.08
N VAL A 190 -3.60 -9.91 35.26
CA VAL A 190 -3.36 -10.89 34.20
C VAL A 190 -4.63 -11.71 33.99
N GLY A 191 -5.23 -11.58 32.82
CA GLY A 191 -6.37 -12.38 32.39
C GLY A 191 -5.93 -13.71 31.77
N VAL A 192 -6.43 -14.82 32.30
CA VAL A 192 -6.24 -16.18 31.80
C VAL A 192 -7.56 -16.66 31.22
N GLN A 193 -7.63 -16.70 29.89
CA GLN A 193 -8.86 -17.01 29.15
C GLN A 193 -8.70 -18.31 28.36
N LYS A 194 -9.73 -19.15 28.32
CA LYS A 194 -9.78 -20.32 27.43
C LYS A 194 -9.48 -19.91 25.98
N MET A 195 -8.57 -20.62 25.31
CA MET A 195 -8.35 -20.43 23.88
C MET A 195 -9.51 -20.96 23.04
N VAL A 196 -9.91 -20.16 22.06
CA VAL A 196 -10.79 -20.57 20.96
C VAL A 196 -9.93 -21.16 19.85
N ARG A 197 -10.37 -22.25 19.21
CA ARG A 197 -9.61 -22.98 18.18
C ARG A 197 -9.64 -22.29 16.81
N ALA A 198 -9.42 -20.99 16.80
CA ALA A 198 -9.28 -20.20 15.58
C ALA A 198 -8.04 -20.57 14.76
N ASP A 199 -7.06 -21.28 15.34
CA ASP A 199 -5.95 -21.92 14.61
C ASP A 199 -6.46 -22.86 13.49
N LYS A 200 -7.62 -23.48 13.71
CA LYS A 200 -8.34 -24.34 12.75
C LYS A 200 -9.48 -23.64 12.02
N GLY A 201 -9.87 -22.45 12.47
CA GLY A 201 -10.95 -21.64 11.90
C GLY A 201 -10.44 -20.29 11.40
N SER A 202 -11.12 -19.24 11.86
CA SER A 202 -10.89 -17.85 11.46
C SER A 202 -10.95 -16.93 12.67
N SER A 203 -10.45 -15.71 12.54
CA SER A 203 -10.55 -14.69 13.58
C SER A 203 -10.44 -13.31 12.95
N GLY A 204 -10.74 -12.28 13.73
CA GLY A 204 -10.81 -10.95 13.18
C GLY A 204 -11.04 -9.85 14.19
N VAL A 205 -11.18 -8.65 13.63
CA VAL A 205 -11.57 -7.45 14.37
C VAL A 205 -12.84 -6.89 13.75
N MET A 206 -13.65 -6.25 14.55
CA MET A 206 -14.94 -5.68 14.18
C MET A 206 -15.07 -4.32 14.84
N PHE A 207 -15.48 -3.32 14.08
CA PHE A 207 -15.79 -1.98 14.56
C PHE A 207 -17.26 -1.70 14.34
N THR A 208 -17.97 -1.25 15.38
CA THR A 208 -19.40 -0.90 15.25
C THR A 208 -19.62 0.47 14.61
N ILE A 209 -18.62 0.99 13.90
CA ILE A 209 -18.64 2.26 13.20
C ILE A 209 -17.69 2.15 12.01
N ASP A 210 -17.92 2.92 10.96
CA ASP A 210 -16.89 3.11 9.94
C ASP A 210 -15.70 3.89 10.53
N THR A 211 -14.53 3.26 10.57
CA THR A 211 -13.33 3.82 11.21
C THR A 211 -12.73 4.98 10.42
N GLU A 212 -13.05 5.12 9.14
CA GLU A 212 -12.53 6.20 8.30
C GLU A 212 -13.33 7.49 8.47
N SER A 213 -14.64 7.43 8.25
CA SER A 213 -15.53 8.61 8.29
C SER A 213 -16.24 8.83 9.63
N GLY A 214 -16.38 7.77 10.45
CA GLY A 214 -17.19 7.81 11.67
C GLY A 214 -18.69 7.54 11.44
N PHE A 215 -19.09 6.97 10.30
CA PHE A 215 -20.50 6.71 9.99
C PHE A 215 -21.08 5.59 10.86
N GLU A 216 -22.01 5.95 11.74
CA GLU A 216 -22.53 5.07 12.79
C GLU A 216 -23.39 3.93 12.31
N ASN A 217 -24.02 4.04 11.14
CA ASN A 217 -24.91 3.00 10.65
C ASN A 217 -24.17 1.91 9.86
N ALA A 218 -22.85 2.01 9.71
CA ALA A 218 -22.01 0.96 9.14
C ALA A 218 -21.21 0.26 10.24
N LEU A 219 -21.10 -1.06 10.11
CA LEU A 219 -20.27 -1.92 10.94
C LEU A 219 -19.21 -2.56 10.04
N LEU A 220 -17.94 -2.40 10.39
CA LEU A 220 -16.80 -2.93 9.65
C LEU A 220 -16.33 -4.23 10.29
N ILE A 221 -16.26 -5.32 9.53
CA ILE A 221 -15.75 -6.62 10.00
C ILE A 221 -14.58 -7.02 9.13
N ASN A 222 -13.43 -7.24 9.77
CA ASN A 222 -12.26 -7.80 9.11
C ASN A 222 -12.02 -9.23 9.57
N SER A 223 -11.64 -10.11 8.65
CA SER A 223 -11.49 -11.55 8.91
C SER A 223 -10.23 -12.16 8.27
N ILE A 224 -9.54 -13.01 9.01
CA ILE A 224 -8.39 -13.81 8.55
C ILE A 224 -8.54 -15.28 8.98
N TYR A 225 -7.78 -16.17 8.35
CA TYR A 225 -7.63 -17.54 8.86
C TYR A 225 -6.62 -17.58 10.01
N GLY A 226 -6.80 -18.53 10.93
CA GLY A 226 -5.90 -18.71 12.07
C GLY A 226 -6.18 -17.75 13.22
N LEU A 227 -5.23 -17.64 14.15
CA LEU A 227 -5.32 -16.76 15.32
C LEU A 227 -5.20 -15.27 14.94
N GLY A 228 -5.90 -14.41 15.70
CA GLY A 228 -6.14 -12.99 15.36
C GLY A 228 -4.95 -12.05 15.54
N GLU A 229 -3.85 -12.53 16.12
CA GLU A 229 -2.66 -11.69 16.36
C GLU A 229 -2.10 -11.08 15.05
N ASN A 230 -2.19 -11.82 13.94
CA ASN A 230 -1.66 -11.36 12.65
C ASN A 230 -2.42 -10.17 12.04
N ILE A 231 -3.72 -10.03 12.33
CA ILE A 231 -4.50 -8.89 11.87
C ILE A 231 -4.23 -7.66 12.76
N VAL A 232 -4.16 -7.85 14.08
CA VAL A 232 -3.83 -6.77 15.03
C VAL A 232 -2.44 -6.19 14.76
N GLN A 233 -1.48 -7.02 14.34
CA GLN A 233 -0.12 -6.60 13.97
C GLN A 233 0.01 -6.07 12.53
N GLY A 234 -1.05 -6.10 11.72
CA GLY A 234 -1.02 -5.66 10.32
C GLY A 234 -0.17 -6.54 9.38
N LYS A 235 0.12 -7.80 9.77
CA LYS A 235 0.93 -8.74 8.97
C LYS A 235 0.18 -9.34 7.79
N VAL A 236 -1.16 -9.33 7.84
CA VAL A 236 -2.04 -9.99 6.88
C VAL A 236 -3.05 -8.99 6.35
N ASN A 237 -3.27 -9.00 5.03
CA ASN A 237 -4.40 -8.28 4.41
C ASN A 237 -5.68 -9.11 4.58
N PRO A 238 -6.65 -8.67 5.39
CA PRO A 238 -7.84 -9.45 5.74
C PRO A 238 -8.91 -9.39 4.66
N ASP A 239 -9.90 -10.28 4.77
CA ASP A 239 -11.22 -10.02 4.18
C ASP A 239 -11.87 -8.87 4.93
N GLU A 240 -12.64 -8.05 4.22
CA GLU A 240 -13.31 -6.87 4.77
C GLU A 240 -14.79 -6.90 4.38
N PHE A 241 -15.68 -6.63 5.34
CA PHE A 241 -17.12 -6.61 5.15
C PHE A 241 -17.73 -5.37 5.79
N TYR A 242 -18.57 -4.64 5.06
CA TYR A 242 -19.41 -3.57 5.60
C TYR A 242 -20.84 -4.06 5.77
N VAL A 243 -21.37 -3.97 6.99
CA VAL A 243 -22.77 -4.31 7.30
C VAL A 243 -23.54 -3.04 7.67
N PHE A 244 -24.66 -2.81 7.01
CA PHE A 244 -25.57 -1.73 7.31
C PHE A 244 -26.50 -2.11 8.46
N LYS A 245 -26.36 -1.45 9.61
CA LYS A 245 -27.11 -1.79 10.83
C LYS A 245 -28.64 -1.76 10.64
N PRO A 246 -29.24 -0.75 9.99
CA PRO A 246 -30.71 -0.65 9.91
C PRO A 246 -31.40 -1.81 9.19
N THR A 247 -30.82 -2.34 8.12
CA THR A 247 -31.41 -3.45 7.34
C THR A 247 -30.68 -4.78 7.52
N ARG A 248 -29.55 -4.77 8.22
CA ARG A 248 -28.60 -5.90 8.32
C ARG A 248 -28.05 -6.35 6.97
N ALA A 249 -28.06 -5.47 5.96
CA ALA A 249 -27.52 -5.81 4.65
C ALA A 249 -25.99 -5.74 4.66
N ILE A 250 -25.33 -6.69 4.01
CA ILE A 250 -23.92 -6.57 3.66
C ILE A 250 -23.83 -5.59 2.47
N LEU A 251 -23.27 -4.40 2.71
CA LEU A 251 -23.13 -3.36 1.69
C LEU A 251 -21.99 -3.66 0.73
N SER A 252 -20.90 -4.22 1.23
CA SER A 252 -19.74 -4.57 0.42
C SER A 252 -18.90 -5.64 1.10
N HIS A 253 -18.19 -6.41 0.27
CA HIS A 253 -17.17 -7.34 0.72
C HIS A 253 -15.94 -7.32 -0.20
N SER A 254 -14.78 -7.37 0.42
CA SER A 254 -13.47 -7.42 -0.25
C SER A 254 -12.71 -8.64 0.26
N ILE A 255 -12.21 -9.46 -0.67
CA ILE A 255 -11.47 -10.67 -0.32
C ILE A 255 -9.98 -10.35 -0.26
N GLY A 256 -9.41 -10.44 0.94
CA GLY A 256 -7.97 -10.32 1.16
C GLY A 256 -7.24 -11.59 0.76
N LYS A 257 -5.97 -11.47 0.32
CA LYS A 257 -5.17 -12.66 -0.02
C LYS A 257 -4.84 -13.53 1.18
N LYS A 258 -4.91 -13.03 2.43
CA LYS A 258 -4.71 -13.83 3.66
C LYS A 258 -3.51 -14.80 3.58
N LYS A 259 -2.35 -14.31 3.12
CA LYS A 259 -1.23 -15.18 2.66
C LYS A 259 -0.69 -16.13 3.73
N ILE A 260 -0.77 -15.73 4.99
CA ILE A 260 -0.30 -16.50 6.14
C ILE A 260 -1.43 -16.58 7.17
N LYS A 261 -1.41 -17.65 7.96
CA LYS A 261 -2.27 -17.84 9.12
C LYS A 261 -1.44 -18.32 10.31
N MET A 262 -1.79 -17.86 11.50
CA MET A 262 -1.14 -18.30 12.73
C MET A 262 -1.86 -19.53 13.26
N ILE A 263 -1.09 -20.58 13.56
CA ILE A 263 -1.59 -21.84 14.12
C ILE A 263 -0.83 -22.21 15.40
N TYR A 264 -1.34 -23.20 16.14
CA TYR A 264 -0.60 -23.78 17.25
C TYR A 264 0.66 -24.46 16.74
N ASN A 265 1.77 -24.32 17.48
CA ASN A 265 2.99 -25.00 17.13
C ASN A 265 2.86 -26.50 17.49
N PRO A 266 2.89 -27.43 16.51
CA PRO A 266 2.88 -28.86 16.81
C PRO A 266 4.23 -29.34 17.35
N ASP A 267 5.31 -28.58 17.16
CA ASP A 267 6.64 -28.92 17.65
C ASP A 267 6.81 -28.41 19.08
N LYS A 268 6.79 -29.33 20.05
CA LYS A 268 6.96 -29.01 21.47
C LYS A 268 8.41 -28.74 21.87
N SER A 269 9.38 -28.88 20.96
CA SER A 269 10.79 -28.57 21.21
C SER A 269 11.14 -27.10 20.93
N ASP A 270 10.24 -26.37 20.28
CA ASP A 270 10.34 -24.93 20.05
C ASP A 270 9.69 -24.17 21.21
N ASP A 271 10.39 -23.20 21.78
CA ASP A 271 9.92 -22.36 22.89
C ASP A 271 8.73 -21.45 22.47
N ASN A 272 8.43 -21.35 21.17
CA ASN A 272 7.30 -20.57 20.67
C ASN A 272 6.02 -21.42 20.52
N PRO A 273 4.94 -21.14 21.28
CA PRO A 273 3.72 -21.95 21.28
C PRO A 273 2.85 -21.78 20.02
N VAL A 274 3.16 -20.80 19.16
CA VAL A 274 2.44 -20.51 17.91
C VAL A 274 3.41 -20.34 16.75
N LYS A 275 2.93 -20.57 15.52
CA LYS A 275 3.71 -20.34 14.30
C LYS A 275 2.86 -19.87 13.14
N ASP A 276 3.46 -19.06 12.27
CA ASP A 276 2.86 -18.65 11.01
C ASP A 276 3.11 -19.70 9.92
N ILE A 277 2.04 -20.08 9.21
CA ILE A 277 2.11 -20.97 8.06
C ILE A 277 1.42 -20.31 6.84
N PRO A 278 1.88 -20.62 5.61
CA PRO A 278 1.21 -20.12 4.41
C PRO A 278 -0.21 -20.71 4.27
N VAL A 279 -1.15 -19.90 3.79
CA VAL A 279 -2.49 -20.33 3.41
C VAL A 279 -2.48 -20.86 1.98
N SER A 280 -3.21 -21.93 1.71
CA SER A 280 -3.29 -22.52 0.37
C SER A 280 -3.84 -21.52 -0.65
N GLU A 281 -3.34 -21.48 -1.88
CA GLU A 281 -3.85 -20.55 -2.91
C GLU A 281 -5.36 -20.69 -3.13
N LYS A 282 -5.91 -21.91 -2.97
CA LYS A 282 -7.36 -22.16 -3.06
C LYS A 282 -8.14 -21.43 -1.96
N ASP A 283 -7.62 -21.35 -0.74
CA ASP A 283 -8.31 -20.73 0.39
C ASP A 283 -8.05 -19.22 0.49
N GLN A 284 -6.92 -18.73 -0.04
CA GLN A 284 -6.66 -17.28 -0.22
C GLN A 284 -7.73 -16.60 -1.08
N MET A 285 -8.38 -17.37 -1.96
CA MET A 285 -9.37 -16.90 -2.95
C MET A 285 -10.81 -17.07 -2.45
N LYS A 286 -11.00 -17.44 -1.19
CA LYS A 286 -12.30 -17.58 -0.54
C LYS A 286 -12.41 -16.61 0.62
N GLN A 287 -13.65 -16.24 0.93
CA GLN A 287 -13.98 -15.63 2.21
C GLN A 287 -13.63 -16.59 3.36
N SER A 288 -13.02 -16.05 4.40
CA SER A 288 -12.64 -16.78 5.60
C SER A 288 -13.82 -17.07 6.53
N ILE A 289 -14.94 -16.37 6.36
CA ILE A 289 -16.22 -16.58 7.04
C ILE A 289 -17.39 -16.45 6.07
N SER A 290 -18.51 -17.10 6.36
CA SER A 290 -19.73 -17.02 5.54
C SER A 290 -20.52 -15.73 5.81
N ASP A 291 -21.42 -15.39 4.90
CA ASP A 291 -22.30 -14.23 5.05
C ASP A 291 -23.19 -14.37 6.30
N GLU A 292 -23.65 -15.58 6.67
CA GLU A 292 -24.39 -15.78 7.92
C GLU A 292 -23.54 -15.48 9.16
N GLN A 293 -22.25 -15.84 9.13
CA GLN A 293 -21.32 -15.54 10.22
C GLN A 293 -21.02 -14.04 10.31
N VAL A 294 -20.89 -13.36 9.17
CA VAL A 294 -20.77 -11.88 9.10
C VAL A 294 -21.99 -11.22 9.75
N LEU A 295 -23.21 -11.68 9.42
CA LEU A 295 -24.44 -11.13 9.99
C LEU A 295 -24.60 -11.45 11.48
N GLN A 296 -24.18 -12.64 11.93
CA GLN A 296 -24.18 -12.99 13.34
C GLN A 296 -23.20 -12.12 14.13
N LEU A 297 -22.01 -11.87 13.61
CA LEU A 297 -21.04 -10.94 14.21
C LEU A 297 -21.61 -9.52 14.25
N ALA A 298 -22.27 -9.06 13.19
CA ALA A 298 -22.91 -7.75 13.16
C ALA A 298 -24.01 -7.63 14.23
N ASP A 299 -24.85 -8.66 14.40
CA ASP A 299 -25.84 -8.71 15.48
C ASP A 299 -25.20 -8.60 16.87
N TRP A 300 -24.10 -9.35 17.10
CA TRP A 300 -23.36 -9.29 18.36
C TRP A 300 -22.71 -7.92 18.57
N GLY A 301 -22.13 -7.32 17.54
CA GLY A 301 -21.57 -5.97 17.57
C GLY A 301 -22.63 -4.94 17.97
N MET A 302 -23.83 -5.00 17.39
CA MET A 302 -24.95 -4.13 17.76
C MET A 302 -25.45 -4.36 19.20
N ILE A 303 -25.49 -5.62 19.67
CA ILE A 303 -25.84 -5.94 21.06
C ILE A 303 -24.81 -5.35 22.04
N ILE A 304 -23.51 -5.48 21.73
CA ILE A 304 -22.41 -4.95 22.53
C ILE A 304 -22.45 -3.42 22.53
N GLU A 305 -22.50 -2.78 21.37
CA GLU A 305 -22.63 -1.32 21.24
C GLU A 305 -23.81 -0.77 22.04
N LYS A 306 -24.99 -1.40 21.93
CA LYS A 306 -26.18 -1.01 22.71
C LYS A 306 -25.97 -1.17 24.21
N HIS A 307 -25.24 -2.20 24.66
CA HIS A 307 -24.94 -2.42 26.08
C HIS A 307 -23.98 -1.36 26.64
N TYR A 308 -22.96 -0.99 25.87
CA TYR A 308 -21.96 -0.01 26.30
C TYR A 308 -22.39 1.45 26.04
N GLY A 309 -23.35 1.66 25.15
CA GLY A 309 -23.90 2.98 24.80
C GLY A 309 -22.99 3.83 23.91
N MET A 310 -22.02 3.20 23.24
CA MET A 310 -21.00 3.89 22.43
C MET A 310 -20.42 2.93 21.38
N PRO A 311 -19.79 3.46 20.30
CA PRO A 311 -19.11 2.64 19.32
C PRO A 311 -17.98 1.79 19.94
N MET A 312 -17.81 0.57 19.42
CA MET A 312 -16.93 -0.46 20.00
C MET A 312 -15.94 -1.00 18.97
N ASP A 313 -14.72 -1.30 19.44
CA ASP A 313 -13.67 -2.10 18.81
C ASP A 313 -13.68 -3.49 19.47
N ILE A 314 -13.92 -4.54 18.67
CA ILE A 314 -14.23 -5.89 19.14
C ILE A 314 -13.36 -6.91 18.41
N GLU A 315 -12.68 -7.75 19.17
CA GLU A 315 -11.95 -8.91 18.64
C GLU A 315 -12.81 -10.16 18.75
N TRP A 316 -12.80 -10.99 17.71
CA TRP A 316 -13.62 -12.20 17.64
C TRP A 316 -12.85 -13.39 17.03
N ALA A 317 -13.34 -14.59 17.30
CA ALA A 317 -12.77 -15.85 16.85
C ALA A 317 -13.86 -16.85 16.45
N LEU A 318 -13.67 -17.54 15.33
CA LEU A 318 -14.44 -18.70 14.91
C LEU A 318 -13.68 -19.97 15.29
N ASP A 319 -14.27 -20.78 16.15
CA ASP A 319 -13.68 -22.05 16.57
C ASP A 319 -13.78 -23.09 15.45
N GLY A 320 -12.64 -23.65 15.04
CA GLY A 320 -12.60 -24.67 13.99
C GLY A 320 -13.00 -26.08 14.44
N GLU A 321 -13.25 -26.32 15.73
CA GLU A 321 -13.70 -27.61 16.26
C GLU A 321 -15.22 -27.64 16.51
N ASP A 322 -15.77 -26.59 17.14
CA ASP A 322 -17.22 -26.52 17.40
C ASP A 322 -18.02 -25.69 16.39
N GLY A 323 -17.34 -24.95 15.50
CA GLY A 323 -17.94 -24.15 14.44
C GLY A 323 -18.63 -22.86 14.92
N LYS A 324 -18.48 -22.46 16.19
CA LYS A 324 -19.15 -21.30 16.79
C LYS A 324 -18.23 -20.08 16.81
N LEU A 325 -18.87 -18.91 16.74
CA LEU A 325 -18.21 -17.62 16.95
C LEU A 325 -18.06 -17.33 18.44
N TYR A 326 -17.04 -16.56 18.80
CA TYR A 326 -16.76 -16.11 20.15
C TYR A 326 -16.21 -14.69 20.11
N ILE A 327 -16.63 -13.84 21.06
CA ILE A 327 -16.04 -12.53 21.30
C ILE A 327 -14.90 -12.70 22.31
N VAL A 328 -13.69 -12.35 21.91
CA VAL A 328 -12.48 -12.55 22.73
C VAL A 328 -12.01 -11.27 23.42
N GLN A 329 -12.43 -10.09 22.93
CA GLN A 329 -12.19 -8.79 23.57
C GLN A 329 -13.17 -7.74 23.03
N ALA A 330 -13.53 -6.74 23.84
CA ALA A 330 -14.25 -5.56 23.38
C ALA A 330 -13.87 -4.33 24.20
N ARG A 331 -13.71 -3.19 23.53
CA ARG A 331 -13.42 -1.88 24.14
C ARG A 331 -14.08 -0.74 23.36
N PRO A 332 -14.26 0.44 23.95
CA PRO A 332 -14.71 1.62 23.23
C PRO A 332 -13.79 1.99 22.06
N GLU A 333 -14.37 2.39 20.93
CA GLU A 333 -13.64 3.07 19.85
C GLU A 333 -13.41 4.54 20.26
N THR A 334 -12.19 5.06 20.12
CA THR A 334 -11.80 6.38 20.69
C THR A 334 -11.31 7.41 19.67
N VAL A 335 -11.10 7.04 18.40
CA VAL A 335 -10.53 7.94 17.38
C VAL A 335 -11.61 8.79 16.72
N GLN A 336 -12.74 8.18 16.35
CA GLN A 336 -13.84 8.90 15.70
C GLN A 336 -14.93 9.33 16.69
N SER A 337 -15.15 8.55 17.75
CA SER A 337 -16.15 8.85 18.79
C SER A 337 -15.93 10.18 19.54
N GLN A 338 -14.69 10.69 19.57
CA GLN A 338 -14.33 11.95 20.25
C GLN A 338 -14.45 13.20 19.37
N LYS A 339 -14.71 13.06 18.05
CA LYS A 339 -14.84 14.21 17.15
C LYS A 339 -16.27 14.78 17.19
N ASP A 340 -16.39 16.11 17.27
CA ASP A 340 -17.70 16.77 17.20
C ASP A 340 -18.27 16.69 15.79
N ARG A 341 -19.28 15.82 15.61
CA ARG A 341 -19.96 15.61 14.32
C ARG A 341 -20.84 16.78 13.87
N ASN A 342 -21.09 17.75 14.74
CA ASN A 342 -21.90 18.93 14.39
C ASN A 342 -21.09 20.01 13.67
N VAL A 343 -19.81 19.75 13.42
CA VAL A 343 -18.88 20.72 12.87
C VAL A 343 -18.32 20.19 11.56
N ILE A 344 -18.79 20.78 10.46
CA ILE A 344 -18.13 20.63 9.15
C ILE A 344 -17.16 21.78 9.05
N GLU A 345 -15.89 21.47 8.92
CA GLU A 345 -14.87 22.46 8.60
C GLU A 345 -14.77 22.54 7.09
N GLU A 346 -15.22 23.62 6.48
CA GLU A 346 -14.90 23.93 5.09
C GLU A 346 -13.79 25.00 5.11
N TYR A 347 -12.65 24.70 4.49
CA TYR A 347 -11.55 25.65 4.45
C TYR A 347 -11.59 26.46 3.15
N LYS A 348 -11.85 27.76 3.24
CA LYS A 348 -11.90 28.67 2.08
C LYS A 348 -10.94 29.83 2.25
N MET A 349 -10.08 30.08 1.27
CA MET A 349 -9.23 31.27 1.24
C MET A 349 -10.10 32.54 1.09
N LYS A 350 -9.95 33.54 1.97
CA LYS A 350 -10.62 34.85 1.83
C LYS A 350 -9.78 35.88 1.09
N GLU A 351 -8.47 35.73 1.18
CA GLU A 351 -7.51 36.66 0.60
C GLU A 351 -6.70 35.94 -0.46
N SER A 352 -6.61 36.59 -1.62
CA SER A 352 -5.65 36.21 -2.65
C SER A 352 -4.29 36.76 -2.22
N GLY A 353 -3.33 35.88 -1.96
CA GLY A 353 -1.96 36.32 -1.70
C GLY A 353 -1.00 35.91 -2.79
N LYS A 354 0.23 36.41 -2.69
CA LYS A 354 1.32 35.98 -3.56
C LYS A 354 1.63 34.52 -3.29
N VAL A 355 1.38 33.65 -4.26
CA VAL A 355 1.81 32.25 -4.23
C VAL A 355 3.34 32.22 -4.19
N LEU A 356 3.90 31.69 -3.11
CA LEU A 356 5.34 31.50 -2.97
C LEU A 356 5.77 30.21 -3.67
N VAL A 357 5.07 29.11 -3.39
CA VAL A 357 5.31 27.78 -3.95
C VAL A 357 4.02 26.99 -4.11
N GLU A 358 3.99 26.06 -5.05
CA GLU A 358 2.86 25.16 -5.34
C GLU A 358 3.36 23.71 -5.43
N GLY A 359 2.49 22.75 -5.12
CA GLY A 359 2.81 21.32 -5.17
C GLY A 359 1.56 20.45 -5.19
N GLN A 360 1.72 19.15 -5.04
CA GLN A 360 0.60 18.20 -4.98
C GLN A 360 -0.04 18.25 -3.60
N SER A 361 -1.37 18.36 -3.56
CA SER A 361 -2.13 18.38 -2.31
C SER A 361 -2.34 16.97 -1.75
N VAL A 362 -2.26 16.84 -0.43
CA VAL A 362 -2.62 15.65 0.35
C VAL A 362 -3.62 16.09 1.42
N GLY A 363 -4.86 15.64 1.28
CA GLY A 363 -6.00 16.08 2.10
C GLY A 363 -6.69 17.31 1.51
N TRP A 364 -7.57 17.95 2.29
CA TRP A 364 -8.43 19.05 1.82
C TRP A 364 -8.44 20.29 2.75
N LYS A 365 -7.57 20.33 3.77
CA LYS A 365 -7.54 21.41 4.80
C LYS A 365 -6.65 22.60 4.42
N ILE A 366 -6.74 23.69 5.18
CA ILE A 366 -5.78 24.82 5.11
C ILE A 366 -5.06 24.94 6.47
N GLY A 367 -3.75 25.10 6.45
CA GLY A 367 -2.93 25.36 7.64
C GLY A 367 -2.21 26.70 7.54
N LYS A 368 -1.89 27.33 8.68
CA LYS A 368 -1.03 28.53 8.73
C LYS A 368 -0.06 28.44 9.91
N GLY A 369 1.06 29.13 9.77
CA GLY A 369 1.99 29.31 10.87
C GLY A 369 3.32 29.87 10.40
N VAL A 370 4.23 30.00 11.35
CA VAL A 370 5.61 30.35 11.09
C VAL A 370 6.30 29.13 10.47
N VAL A 371 6.94 29.34 9.32
CA VAL A 371 7.81 28.35 8.70
C VAL A 371 8.93 28.04 9.68
N ASN A 372 9.04 26.77 10.06
CA ASN A 372 10.26 26.25 10.65
C ASN A 372 10.89 25.29 9.67
N LYS A 373 11.92 25.79 8.97
CA LYS A 373 12.66 25.01 7.99
C LYS A 373 13.67 24.12 8.71
N ILE A 374 13.34 22.85 8.80
CA ILE A 374 14.18 21.82 9.41
C ILE A 374 14.61 20.86 8.31
N LEU A 375 15.92 20.76 8.06
CA LEU A 375 16.47 19.95 6.97
C LEU A 375 16.97 18.57 7.45
N ASN A 376 17.09 18.38 8.76
CA ASN A 376 17.61 17.17 9.40
C ASN A 376 16.92 16.90 10.76
N VAL A 377 16.94 15.63 11.18
CA VAL A 377 16.26 15.12 12.39
C VAL A 377 16.79 15.78 13.68
N GLU A 378 18.03 16.27 13.70
CA GLU A 378 18.61 16.99 14.85
C GLU A 378 17.88 18.31 15.17
N GLY A 379 17.26 18.93 14.16
CA GLY A 379 16.51 20.18 14.34
C GLY A 379 15.09 19.98 14.91
N ILE A 380 14.61 18.74 15.00
CA ILE A 380 13.26 18.38 15.48
C ILE A 380 13.00 18.93 16.89
N LYS A 381 14.02 18.92 17.76
CA LYS A 381 13.92 19.43 19.14
C LYS A 381 13.57 20.92 19.23
N LYS A 382 13.74 21.67 18.14
CA LYS A 382 13.46 23.12 18.06
C LYS A 382 12.10 23.43 17.42
N PHE A 383 11.37 22.41 16.97
CA PHE A 383 10.06 22.58 16.35
C PHE A 383 8.99 22.82 17.42
N LYS A 384 8.17 23.86 17.23
CA LYS A 384 7.10 24.22 18.16
C LYS A 384 5.75 23.85 17.58
N LYS A 385 4.80 23.51 18.47
CA LYS A 385 3.42 23.20 18.09
C LYS A 385 2.82 24.36 17.29
N GLY A 386 2.17 24.04 16.16
CA GLY A 386 1.52 25.01 15.28
C GLY A 386 2.43 25.66 14.23
N GLU A 387 3.72 25.32 14.18
CA GLU A 387 4.62 25.74 13.10
C GLU A 387 4.36 24.96 11.80
N VAL A 388 4.76 25.57 10.68
CA VAL A 388 4.72 24.92 9.37
C VAL A 388 6.05 24.23 9.14
N LEU A 389 6.01 22.90 9.05
CA LEU A 389 7.20 22.12 8.76
C LEU A 389 7.57 22.27 7.29
N VAL A 390 8.67 22.96 7.01
CA VAL A 390 9.25 23.02 5.67
C VAL A 390 10.52 22.17 5.65
N THR A 391 10.50 21.07 4.90
CA THR A 391 11.66 20.19 4.79
C THR A 391 11.85 19.70 3.35
N THR A 392 12.99 19.08 3.06
CA THR A 392 13.19 18.48 1.73
C THR A 392 12.35 17.21 1.56
N MET A 393 12.16 16.44 2.63
CA MET A 393 11.42 15.18 2.70
C MET A 393 11.32 14.79 4.19
N THR A 394 10.30 14.02 4.55
CA THR A 394 10.18 13.39 5.87
C THR A 394 10.57 11.91 5.81
N ASP A 395 10.82 11.28 6.95
CA ASP A 395 10.97 9.83 7.20
C ASP A 395 10.28 9.49 8.54
N PRO A 396 10.21 8.22 9.02
CA PRO A 396 9.48 7.86 10.23
C PRO A 396 9.89 8.64 11.48
N ASP A 397 11.14 9.09 11.58
CA ASP A 397 11.65 9.83 12.73
C ASP A 397 11.01 11.23 12.86
N TRP A 398 10.32 11.71 11.80
CA TRP A 398 9.63 13.01 11.78
C TRP A 398 8.18 12.91 12.27
N GLU A 399 7.62 11.71 12.42
CA GLU A 399 6.23 11.49 12.82
C GLU A 399 5.82 12.24 14.11
N PRO A 400 6.66 12.30 15.17
CA PRO A 400 6.31 13.02 16.39
C PRO A 400 6.05 14.51 16.18
N ILE A 401 6.85 15.17 15.33
CA ILE A 401 6.65 16.60 15.04
C ILE A 401 5.61 16.85 13.96
N MET A 402 5.41 15.90 13.04
CA MET A 402 4.32 15.97 12.07
C MET A 402 2.99 16.06 12.82
N LYS A 403 2.76 15.26 13.88
CA LYS A 403 1.54 15.31 14.72
C LYS A 403 1.23 16.68 15.33
N ILE A 404 2.24 17.53 15.52
CA ILE A 404 2.08 18.86 16.14
C ILE A 404 2.25 20.02 15.16
N ALA A 405 2.53 19.74 13.87
CA ALA A 405 2.66 20.73 12.83
C ALA A 405 1.29 21.26 12.38
N SER A 406 1.21 22.55 12.02
CA SER A 406 -0.01 23.13 11.45
C SER A 406 -0.18 22.81 9.96
N ALA A 407 0.93 22.58 9.27
CA ALA A 407 0.98 22.10 7.89
C ALA A 407 2.37 21.55 7.57
N ILE A 408 2.44 20.71 6.55
CA ILE A 408 3.70 20.14 6.06
C ILE A 408 3.90 20.56 4.61
N VAL A 409 5.06 21.15 4.32
CA VAL A 409 5.45 21.49 2.95
C VAL A 409 6.78 20.83 2.67
N THR A 410 6.80 19.92 1.70
CA THR A 410 8.04 19.28 1.28
C THR A 410 8.43 19.70 -0.13
N ASP A 411 9.73 19.86 -0.36
CA ASP A 411 10.26 19.98 -1.72
C ASP A 411 9.93 18.73 -2.56
N LYS A 412 9.74 17.59 -1.90
CA LYS A 412 9.62 16.27 -2.53
C LYS A 412 8.50 15.42 -1.94
N GLY A 413 7.75 14.80 -2.83
CA GLY A 413 6.75 13.78 -2.56
C GLY A 413 5.63 13.92 -3.58
N GLY A 414 5.20 12.88 -4.30
CA GLY A 414 6.05 11.81 -4.83
C GLY A 414 6.93 12.27 -5.99
N ARG A 415 7.40 11.31 -6.79
CA ARG A 415 7.92 11.46 -8.17
C ARG A 415 9.44 11.61 -8.39
N THR A 416 10.29 10.87 -7.68
CA THR A 416 11.66 10.57 -8.14
C THR A 416 11.62 9.38 -9.09
N CYS A 417 12.17 9.48 -10.30
CA CYS A 417 11.95 8.47 -11.34
C CYS A 417 13.22 8.18 -12.15
N PHE A 418 13.25 7.02 -12.78
CA PHE A 418 14.27 6.58 -13.73
C PHE A 418 13.72 6.51 -15.15
N SER A 419 14.59 6.54 -16.15
CA SER A 419 14.18 6.16 -17.50
C SER A 419 13.67 4.72 -17.53
N GLY A 420 12.72 4.44 -18.41
CA GLY A 420 12.14 3.11 -18.60
C GLY A 420 13.16 2.02 -18.93
N GLU A 421 14.32 2.35 -19.50
CA GLU A 421 15.41 1.40 -19.81
C GLU A 421 16.27 1.00 -18.60
N THR A 422 16.04 1.65 -17.44
CA THR A 422 16.78 1.35 -16.21
C THR A 422 16.38 -0.03 -15.71
N LYS A 423 17.36 -0.89 -15.44
CA LYS A 423 17.11 -2.26 -15.00
C LYS A 423 17.02 -2.36 -13.49
N ILE A 424 16.16 -3.24 -13.01
CA ILE A 424 16.11 -3.69 -11.62
C ILE A 424 16.30 -5.21 -11.59
N LEU A 425 16.85 -5.72 -10.50
CA LEU A 425 16.91 -7.16 -10.25
C LEU A 425 15.67 -7.59 -9.46
N THR A 426 14.93 -8.55 -10.00
CA THR A 426 13.74 -9.12 -9.37
C THR A 426 13.88 -10.62 -9.14
N ASN A 427 12.90 -11.22 -8.45
CA ASN A 427 12.76 -12.67 -8.35
C ASN A 427 12.55 -13.37 -9.72
N LEU A 428 12.22 -12.62 -10.77
CA LEU A 428 12.10 -13.10 -12.16
C LEU A 428 13.34 -12.79 -13.02
N GLY A 429 14.43 -12.31 -12.41
CA GLY A 429 15.63 -11.86 -13.12
C GLY A 429 15.63 -10.34 -13.35
N PHE A 430 16.41 -9.87 -14.32
CA PHE A 430 16.44 -8.45 -14.65
C PHE A 430 15.19 -8.05 -15.44
N LEU A 431 14.54 -6.99 -14.98
CA LEU A 431 13.47 -6.31 -15.70
C LEU A 431 13.85 -4.85 -15.89
N GLU A 432 13.50 -4.28 -17.02
CA GLU A 432 13.49 -2.84 -17.23
C GLU A 432 12.29 -2.22 -16.52
N MET A 433 12.44 -1.00 -16.01
CA MET A 433 11.38 -0.31 -15.28
C MET A 433 10.06 -0.21 -16.07
N ARG A 434 10.13 -0.09 -17.41
CA ARG A 434 8.94 -0.04 -18.28
C ARG A 434 8.20 -1.37 -18.39
N GLU A 435 8.86 -2.49 -18.10
CA GLU A 435 8.26 -3.82 -18.19
C GLU A 435 7.44 -4.16 -16.93
N ILE A 436 7.70 -3.46 -15.83
CA ILE A 436 7.01 -3.64 -14.54
C ILE A 436 5.60 -3.08 -14.64
N ASN A 437 4.62 -3.97 -14.58
CA ASN A 437 3.21 -3.63 -14.61
C ASN A 437 2.49 -4.17 -13.37
N LYS A 438 1.26 -3.69 -13.13
CA LYS A 438 0.44 -4.07 -11.98
C LYS A 438 0.20 -5.58 -11.91
N ASN A 439 0.07 -6.26 -13.04
CA ASN A 439 -0.13 -7.71 -13.08
C ASN A 439 1.09 -8.48 -12.51
N MET A 440 2.32 -8.08 -12.86
CA MET A 440 3.53 -8.66 -12.26
C MET A 440 3.59 -8.42 -10.75
N ILE A 441 3.25 -7.21 -10.30
CA ILE A 441 3.21 -6.81 -8.89
C ILE A 441 2.20 -7.66 -8.10
N GLU A 442 1.00 -7.83 -8.64
CA GLU A 442 -0.07 -8.63 -8.05
C GLU A 442 0.30 -10.12 -7.94
N LYS A 443 1.06 -10.65 -8.91
CA LYS A 443 1.62 -12.01 -8.94
C LYS A 443 2.81 -12.22 -7.99
N GLY A 444 3.25 -11.17 -7.30
CA GLY A 444 4.35 -11.24 -6.33
C GLY A 444 5.71 -10.98 -6.96
N LEU A 445 5.93 -9.73 -7.35
CA LEU A 445 7.23 -9.22 -7.78
C LEU A 445 8.01 -8.68 -6.57
N PHE A 446 9.26 -9.10 -6.42
CA PHE A 446 10.14 -8.72 -5.32
C PHE A 446 11.44 -8.14 -5.86
N THR A 447 12.05 -7.22 -5.12
CA THR A 447 13.39 -6.68 -5.37
C THR A 447 14.22 -6.66 -4.09
N GLN A 448 15.51 -6.38 -4.18
CA GLN A 448 16.36 -6.27 -2.98
C GLN A 448 16.39 -4.85 -2.45
N SER A 449 16.35 -4.76 -1.12
CA SER A 449 16.35 -3.56 -0.32
C SER A 449 17.43 -3.65 0.77
N LEU A 450 18.04 -2.52 1.13
CA LEU A 450 18.96 -2.39 2.26
C LEU A 450 18.17 -2.08 3.53
N ASN A 451 18.24 -2.98 4.51
CA ASN A 451 17.80 -2.68 5.87
C ASN A 451 18.84 -1.75 6.53
N ARG A 452 18.41 -0.53 6.89
CA ARG A 452 19.31 0.51 7.41
C ARG A 452 19.85 0.19 8.81
N ASP A 453 19.11 -0.60 9.59
CA ASP A 453 19.50 -0.98 10.94
C ASP A 453 20.51 -2.11 10.92
N THR A 454 20.30 -3.13 10.08
CA THR A 454 21.21 -4.29 10.02
C THR A 454 22.37 -4.09 9.03
N LEU A 455 22.25 -3.14 8.10
CA LEU A 455 23.11 -2.96 6.92
C LEU A 455 23.18 -4.21 6.03
N LYS A 456 22.13 -5.05 6.07
CA LYS A 456 21.99 -6.27 5.28
C LYS A 456 20.87 -6.14 4.25
N TYR A 457 20.95 -6.96 3.22
CA TYR A 457 20.00 -6.95 2.12
C TYR A 457 18.84 -7.93 2.33
N GLU A 458 17.64 -7.48 2.02
CA GLU A 458 16.41 -8.24 2.18
C GLU A 458 15.61 -8.18 0.89
N TRP A 459 14.90 -9.28 0.57
CA TRP A 459 13.92 -9.26 -0.50
C TRP A 459 12.63 -8.64 0.00
N LYS A 460 12.19 -7.58 -0.68
CA LYS A 460 10.99 -6.82 -0.36
C LYS A 460 10.09 -6.76 -1.59
N LYS A 461 8.79 -6.88 -1.38
CA LYS A 461 7.80 -6.83 -2.44
C LYS A 461 7.73 -5.43 -3.05
N ILE A 462 7.57 -5.38 -4.36
CA ILE A 462 7.17 -4.16 -5.05
C ILE A 462 5.65 -4.03 -4.87
N THR A 463 5.19 -2.91 -4.32
CA THR A 463 3.78 -2.66 -3.98
C THR A 463 3.05 -1.85 -5.03
N ASP A 464 3.76 -0.98 -5.76
CA ASP A 464 3.16 -0.13 -6.78
C ASP A 464 4.18 0.27 -7.85
N THR A 465 3.67 0.74 -8.99
CA THR A 465 4.46 1.27 -10.11
C THR A 465 3.80 2.52 -10.68
N MET A 466 4.61 3.51 -11.04
CA MET A 466 4.19 4.80 -11.57
C MET A 466 4.87 5.08 -12.91
N VAL A 467 4.12 5.68 -13.85
CA VAL A 467 4.65 6.21 -15.11
C VAL A 467 4.23 7.67 -15.27
N ARG A 468 5.15 8.52 -15.74
CA ARG A 468 4.87 9.92 -16.09
C ARG A 468 5.94 10.48 -17.02
N GLU A 469 5.72 11.64 -17.63
CA GLU A 469 6.77 12.33 -18.38
C GLU A 469 7.61 13.26 -17.47
N SER A 470 8.94 13.29 -17.67
CA SER A 470 9.83 14.22 -16.94
C SER A 470 11.19 14.41 -17.62
N LYS A 471 11.88 15.50 -17.26
CA LYS A 471 13.30 15.71 -17.60
C LYS A 471 14.19 14.75 -16.81
N THR A 472 15.02 13.98 -17.50
CA THR A 472 16.07 13.15 -16.90
C THR A 472 17.44 13.69 -17.26
N MET A 473 18.41 13.44 -16.39
CA MET A 473 19.83 13.70 -16.66
C MET A 473 20.60 12.39 -16.75
N LYS A 474 21.58 12.34 -17.64
CA LYS A 474 22.52 11.22 -17.74
C LYS A 474 23.60 11.34 -16.66
N VAL A 475 23.60 10.37 -15.76
CA VAL A 475 24.48 10.28 -14.60
C VAL A 475 25.50 9.18 -14.84
N ASN A 476 26.79 9.53 -14.96
CA ASN A 476 27.85 8.54 -15.09
C ASN A 476 28.31 8.07 -13.71
N ILE A 477 28.45 6.76 -13.54
CA ILE A 477 28.83 6.15 -12.26
C ILE A 477 30.02 5.24 -12.47
N SER A 478 31.10 5.46 -11.72
CA SER A 478 32.26 4.56 -11.69
C SER A 478 33.06 4.75 -10.41
N GLN A 479 33.85 3.73 -10.03
CA GLN A 479 34.66 3.79 -8.81
C GLN A 479 35.68 4.96 -8.84
N THR A 480 36.27 5.23 -10.00
CA THR A 480 37.30 6.28 -10.17
C THR A 480 36.75 7.62 -10.66
N GLY A 481 35.56 7.64 -11.27
CA GLY A 481 35.00 8.77 -12.02
C GLY A 481 35.64 9.00 -13.40
N ARG A 482 36.56 8.14 -13.85
CA ARG A 482 37.21 8.28 -15.17
C ARG A 482 36.40 7.66 -16.30
N HIS A 483 35.60 6.65 -16.00
CA HIS A 483 34.76 5.96 -16.98
C HIS A 483 33.47 6.75 -17.21
N LYS A 484 33.23 7.13 -18.47
CA LYS A 484 32.08 7.95 -18.89
C LYS A 484 31.00 7.16 -19.66
N ASP A 485 31.21 5.87 -19.84
CA ASP A 485 30.36 4.95 -20.61
C ASP A 485 29.47 4.07 -19.73
N ASN A 486 29.58 4.18 -18.41
CA ASN A 486 28.71 3.54 -17.42
C ASN A 486 27.75 4.56 -16.79
N TYR A 487 26.46 4.46 -17.07
CA TYR A 487 25.51 5.52 -16.74
C TYR A 487 24.10 5.01 -16.47
N LEU A 488 23.27 5.88 -15.88
CA LEU A 488 21.81 5.74 -15.84
C LEU A 488 21.16 7.10 -16.11
N PHE A 489 19.88 7.08 -16.46
CA PHE A 489 19.07 8.30 -16.60
C PHE A 489 18.12 8.42 -15.41
N SER A 490 18.25 9.51 -14.67
CA SER A 490 17.46 9.76 -13.47
C SER A 490 17.00 11.20 -13.44
N THR A 491 15.85 11.46 -12.82
CA THR A 491 15.42 12.82 -12.51
C THR A 491 16.44 13.46 -11.55
N PRO A 492 16.84 14.75 -11.72
CA PRO A 492 17.89 15.38 -10.91
C PRO A 492 17.65 15.38 -9.40
N ASN A 493 16.39 15.24 -8.99
CA ASN A 493 15.94 15.19 -7.61
C ASN A 493 15.83 13.78 -7.02
N HIS A 494 16.20 12.73 -7.78
CA HIS A 494 16.19 11.38 -7.24
C HIS A 494 17.21 11.23 -6.12
N LYS A 495 16.76 10.69 -4.98
CA LYS A 495 17.62 10.40 -3.84
C LYS A 495 18.39 9.10 -4.04
N PHE A 496 19.69 9.18 -3.82
CA PHE A 496 20.62 8.06 -3.73
C PHE A 496 21.11 7.96 -2.29
N ILE A 497 21.39 6.74 -1.84
CA ILE A 497 21.97 6.55 -0.51
C ILE A 497 23.47 6.85 -0.58
N THR A 498 23.95 7.62 0.39
CA THR A 498 25.36 7.97 0.58
C THR A 498 25.74 7.84 2.06
N LEU A 499 27.03 8.00 2.35
CA LEU A 499 27.55 8.07 3.71
C LEU A 499 27.95 9.51 4.03
N ASN A 500 27.65 9.95 5.24
CA ASN A 500 28.18 11.17 5.81
C ASN A 500 28.55 10.93 7.26
N ASN A 501 29.82 11.13 7.60
CA ASN A 501 30.39 10.84 8.91
C ASN A 501 29.93 9.50 9.48
N ARG A 502 30.08 8.43 8.68
CA ARG A 502 29.69 7.04 9.02
C ARG A 502 28.17 6.80 9.16
N THR A 503 27.32 7.76 8.83
CA THR A 503 25.86 7.60 8.86
C THR A 503 25.31 7.50 7.45
N LEU A 504 24.35 6.59 7.21
CA LEU A 504 23.63 6.51 5.95
C LEU A 504 22.70 7.73 5.83
N ILE A 505 22.80 8.44 4.71
CA ILE A 505 21.93 9.58 4.42
C ILE A 505 21.43 9.53 2.98
N ASP A 506 20.30 10.17 2.74
CA ASP A 506 19.72 10.27 1.41
C ASP A 506 20.02 11.62 0.78
N GLN A 507 20.73 11.61 -0.35
CA GLN A 507 21.06 12.83 -1.08
C GLN A 507 20.50 12.81 -2.50
N GLU A 508 19.97 13.93 -2.96
CA GLU A 508 19.58 14.06 -4.37
C GLU A 508 20.80 13.92 -5.28
N ILE A 509 20.63 13.31 -6.45
CA ILE A 509 21.74 13.10 -7.37
C ILE A 509 22.39 14.41 -7.83
N LYS A 510 21.61 15.49 -7.97
CA LYS A 510 22.14 16.84 -8.24
C LYS A 510 23.07 17.35 -7.13
N ASP A 511 22.77 17.04 -5.87
CA ASP A 511 23.55 17.48 -4.70
C ASP A 511 24.77 16.60 -4.51
N VAL A 512 24.65 15.29 -4.78
CA VAL A 512 25.79 14.37 -4.84
C VAL A 512 26.81 14.87 -5.87
N LEU A 513 26.35 15.25 -7.06
CA LEU A 513 27.20 15.82 -8.11
C LEU A 513 27.84 17.15 -7.70
N LYS A 514 27.05 18.07 -7.16
CA LYS A 514 27.52 19.39 -6.71
C LYS A 514 28.61 19.27 -5.63
N ASN A 515 28.38 18.41 -4.64
CA ASN A 515 29.27 18.23 -3.50
C ASN A 515 30.40 17.23 -3.77
N LYS A 516 30.43 16.62 -4.96
CA LYS A 516 31.33 15.53 -5.35
C LYS A 516 31.28 14.35 -4.38
N ASN A 517 30.12 14.08 -3.78
CA ASN A 517 29.91 12.95 -2.88
C ASN A 517 29.86 11.62 -3.67
N PHE A 518 30.00 10.51 -2.95
CA PHE A 518 29.88 9.17 -3.52
C PHE A 518 28.47 8.62 -3.30
N VAL A 519 28.00 7.75 -4.17
CA VAL A 519 26.79 6.94 -3.93
C VAL A 519 27.19 5.54 -3.49
N LEU A 520 26.27 4.82 -2.84
CA LEU A 520 26.50 3.43 -2.46
C LEU A 520 26.18 2.48 -3.61
N GLY A 521 27.17 1.69 -4.00
CA GLY A 521 27.03 0.55 -4.89
C GLY A 521 26.95 -0.76 -4.11
N VAL A 522 26.29 -1.76 -4.68
CA VAL A 522 26.11 -3.07 -4.04
C VAL A 522 27.25 -4.01 -4.48
N ASP A 523 27.96 -4.64 -3.55
CA ASP A 523 29.00 -5.63 -3.87
C ASP A 523 28.55 -7.09 -3.62
N LYS A 524 27.47 -7.29 -2.84
CA LYS A 524 26.84 -8.60 -2.62
C LYS A 524 25.32 -8.61 -2.85
N ILE A 525 24.76 -9.70 -3.35
CA ILE A 525 23.30 -9.90 -3.44
C ILE A 525 22.84 -11.22 -2.78
N ASN A 526 21.63 -11.20 -2.22
CA ASN A 526 21.02 -12.37 -1.58
C ASN A 526 20.20 -13.22 -2.56
N SER A 527 20.10 -14.52 -2.28
CA SER A 527 19.22 -15.41 -3.06
C SER A 527 17.77 -15.18 -2.66
N PHE A 528 16.84 -15.23 -3.62
CA PHE A 528 15.41 -15.14 -3.33
C PHE A 528 14.90 -16.46 -2.75
N ARG A 529 15.33 -17.56 -3.36
CA ARG A 529 15.08 -18.94 -2.92
C ARG A 529 16.33 -19.79 -3.11
N LYS A 530 16.37 -20.96 -2.48
CA LYS A 530 17.44 -21.94 -2.70
C LYS A 530 17.10 -22.84 -3.88
N ASN A 531 17.97 -22.93 -4.87
CA ASN A 531 17.89 -23.88 -5.98
C ASN A 531 19.07 -24.85 -5.95
N LYS A 532 18.83 -26.14 -6.22
CA LYS A 532 19.88 -27.16 -6.29
C LYS A 532 20.23 -27.44 -7.75
N ILE A 533 21.41 -27.00 -8.16
CA ILE A 533 21.99 -27.26 -9.48
C ILE A 533 23.31 -27.99 -9.28
N SER A 534 23.63 -28.97 -10.13
CA SER A 534 24.90 -29.67 -10.01
C SER A 534 26.07 -28.78 -10.45
N SER A 535 27.21 -28.91 -9.78
CA SER A 535 28.45 -28.19 -10.12
C SER A 535 28.89 -28.46 -11.57
N LYS A 536 28.73 -29.71 -12.04
CA LYS A 536 28.99 -30.12 -13.42
C LYS A 536 28.13 -29.33 -14.42
N LEU A 537 26.82 -29.21 -14.16
CA LEU A 537 25.90 -28.52 -15.06
C LEU A 537 26.17 -27.01 -15.10
N ALA A 538 26.43 -26.39 -13.95
CA ALA A 538 26.79 -24.99 -13.86
C ALA A 538 28.08 -24.68 -14.63
N TYR A 539 29.10 -25.53 -14.48
CA TYR A 539 30.34 -25.42 -15.26
C TYR A 539 30.07 -25.53 -16.76
N LEU A 540 29.28 -26.53 -17.20
CA LEU A 540 28.90 -26.68 -18.61
C LEU A 540 28.12 -25.49 -19.16
N TRP A 541 27.22 -24.87 -18.38
CA TRP A 541 26.53 -23.64 -18.81
C TRP A 541 27.53 -22.52 -19.09
N GLY A 542 28.50 -22.31 -18.20
CA GLY A 542 29.57 -21.35 -18.42
C GLY A 542 30.30 -21.61 -19.74
N CYS A 543 30.73 -22.84 -19.98
CA CYS A 543 31.52 -23.20 -21.16
C CYS A 543 30.75 -23.16 -22.48
N ILE A 544 29.56 -23.78 -22.51
CA ILE A 544 28.77 -23.95 -23.73
C ILE A 544 28.18 -22.61 -24.17
N TYR A 545 27.79 -21.73 -23.24
CA TYR A 545 27.24 -20.43 -23.62
C TYR A 545 28.31 -19.42 -24.05
N THR A 546 29.59 -19.60 -23.69
CA THR A 546 30.70 -18.78 -24.19
C THR A 546 31.29 -19.32 -25.49
N ASP A 547 31.66 -20.61 -25.53
CA ASP A 547 32.45 -21.22 -26.63
C ASP A 547 31.64 -22.20 -27.51
N GLY A 548 30.36 -22.33 -27.23
CA GLY A 548 29.46 -23.26 -27.92
C GLY A 548 28.37 -22.60 -28.73
N SER A 549 27.65 -23.42 -29.50
CA SER A 549 26.42 -23.04 -30.20
C SER A 549 25.33 -24.07 -29.95
N ILE A 550 24.08 -23.60 -29.87
CA ILE A 550 22.91 -24.44 -29.64
C ILE A 550 21.91 -24.15 -30.74
N SER A 551 21.55 -25.16 -31.53
CA SER A 551 20.57 -25.05 -32.59
C SER A 551 19.42 -26.04 -32.36
N VAL A 552 18.19 -25.59 -32.59
CA VAL A 552 16.98 -26.42 -32.46
C VAL A 552 16.04 -26.07 -33.61
N SER A 553 15.68 -27.06 -34.42
CA SER A 553 14.68 -26.98 -35.48
C SER A 553 13.45 -27.83 -35.15
N LYS A 554 12.46 -27.86 -36.05
CA LYS A 554 11.26 -28.71 -35.89
C LYS A 554 11.61 -30.19 -35.74
N THR A 555 12.69 -30.67 -36.37
CA THR A 555 13.05 -32.10 -36.42
C THR A 555 14.40 -32.43 -35.81
N LYS A 556 15.32 -31.46 -35.69
CA LYS A 556 16.71 -31.69 -35.24
C LYS A 556 17.09 -30.77 -34.08
N GLY A 557 18.11 -31.15 -33.32
CA GLY A 557 18.79 -30.23 -32.41
C GLY A 557 20.24 -30.62 -32.20
N GLU A 558 21.09 -29.62 -32.01
CA GLU A 558 22.53 -29.75 -31.89
C GLU A 558 23.01 -28.88 -30.74
N VAL A 559 23.84 -29.47 -29.87
CA VAL A 559 24.70 -28.73 -28.95
C VAL A 559 26.13 -28.92 -29.41
N GLN A 560 26.82 -27.82 -29.67
CA GLN A 560 28.16 -27.78 -30.20
C GLN A 560 29.07 -27.01 -29.25
N PHE A 561 30.28 -27.52 -29.04
CA PHE A 561 31.37 -26.86 -28.33
C PHE A 561 32.59 -26.84 -29.26
N ILE A 562 33.17 -25.68 -29.54
CA ILE A 562 34.29 -25.55 -30.49
C ILE A 562 35.54 -25.15 -29.73
N GLN A 563 36.61 -25.93 -29.89
CA GLN A 563 37.87 -25.59 -29.24
C GLN A 563 39.10 -26.06 -30.02
N LYS A 564 40.21 -25.31 -29.90
CA LYS A 564 41.53 -25.71 -30.42
C LYS A 564 42.18 -26.72 -29.47
N GLN A 565 42.72 -27.81 -30.03
CA GLN A 565 43.46 -28.81 -29.27
C GLN A 565 44.90 -28.32 -29.01
N THR A 566 45.08 -27.53 -27.96
CA THR A 566 46.40 -27.15 -27.45
C THR A 566 46.64 -27.81 -26.10
N LYS A 567 47.91 -28.01 -25.70
CA LYS A 567 48.27 -28.60 -24.40
C LYS A 567 47.59 -27.88 -23.22
N GLU A 568 47.46 -26.56 -23.29
CA GLU A 568 46.80 -25.73 -22.27
C GLU A 568 45.27 -25.97 -22.17
N LYS A 569 44.64 -26.46 -23.24
CA LYS A 569 43.19 -26.65 -23.35
C LYS A 569 42.76 -28.09 -23.17
N GLU A 570 43.70 -29.03 -23.10
CA GLU A 570 43.44 -30.47 -23.06
C GLU A 570 42.59 -30.88 -21.85
N LEU A 571 42.97 -30.46 -20.64
CA LEU A 571 42.22 -30.72 -19.42
C LEU A 571 40.81 -30.12 -19.48
N PHE A 572 40.68 -28.92 -20.05
CA PHE A 572 39.41 -28.24 -20.22
C PHE A 572 38.47 -29.00 -21.16
N ILE A 573 38.97 -29.38 -22.34
CA ILE A 573 38.21 -30.16 -23.33
C ILE A 573 37.77 -31.50 -22.73
N LYS A 574 38.69 -32.23 -22.07
CA LYS A 574 38.39 -33.52 -21.42
C LYS A 574 37.31 -33.36 -20.35
N THR A 575 37.37 -32.29 -19.55
CA THR A 575 36.37 -32.00 -18.50
C THR A 575 34.99 -31.72 -19.10
N VAL A 576 34.92 -30.89 -20.16
CA VAL A 576 33.64 -30.57 -20.81
C VAL A 576 32.99 -31.83 -21.40
N VAL A 577 33.75 -32.64 -22.14
CA VAL A 577 33.24 -33.87 -22.75
C VAL A 577 32.78 -34.87 -21.68
N SER A 578 33.59 -35.08 -20.64
CA SER A 578 33.24 -35.97 -19.53
C SER A 578 31.99 -35.50 -18.77
N TYR A 579 31.91 -34.22 -18.40
CA TYR A 579 30.74 -33.71 -17.68
C TYR A 579 29.48 -33.76 -18.54
N PHE A 580 29.60 -33.55 -19.85
CA PHE A 580 28.48 -33.66 -20.77
C PHE A 580 27.98 -35.11 -20.88
N GLU A 581 28.90 -36.07 -21.02
CA GLU A 581 28.58 -37.50 -21.04
C GLU A 581 27.93 -37.95 -19.72
N ASP A 582 28.49 -37.56 -18.58
CA ASP A 582 27.98 -37.90 -17.25
C ASP A 582 26.55 -37.39 -17.02
N LEU A 583 26.22 -36.19 -17.51
CA LEU A 583 24.92 -35.56 -17.26
C LEU A 583 23.83 -36.00 -18.23
N PHE A 584 24.19 -36.36 -19.46
CA PHE A 584 23.22 -36.64 -20.52
C PHE A 584 23.26 -38.06 -21.05
N GLY A 585 24.24 -38.87 -20.67
CA GLY A 585 24.45 -40.22 -21.21
C GLY A 585 24.75 -40.23 -22.72
N LYS A 586 25.16 -39.09 -23.30
CA LYS A 586 25.41 -38.93 -24.74
C LYS A 586 26.82 -38.42 -25.00
N LYS A 587 27.54 -39.13 -25.88
CA LYS A 587 28.88 -38.73 -26.32
C LYS A 587 28.83 -37.54 -27.28
N MET A 588 29.84 -36.68 -27.20
CA MET A 588 30.03 -35.61 -28.18
C MET A 588 30.91 -36.11 -29.32
N GLY A 589 30.36 -36.21 -30.53
CA GLY A 589 31.10 -36.56 -31.73
C GLY A 589 32.14 -35.51 -32.08
N VAL A 590 33.33 -35.95 -32.54
CA VAL A 590 34.46 -35.08 -32.85
C VAL A 590 34.50 -34.79 -34.35
N CYS A 591 34.53 -33.51 -34.71
CA CYS A 591 34.63 -33.07 -36.10
C CYS A 591 35.75 -32.02 -36.22
N VAL A 592 36.86 -32.39 -36.87
CA VAL A 592 37.97 -31.47 -37.16
C VAL A 592 37.52 -30.50 -38.25
N LYS A 593 37.53 -29.19 -37.98
CA LYS A 593 37.23 -28.18 -38.98
C LYS A 593 38.41 -28.01 -39.94
N LYS A 594 38.11 -27.72 -41.21
CA LYS A 594 39.12 -27.39 -42.23
C LYS A 594 40.03 -26.26 -41.74
N GLU A 595 41.31 -26.33 -42.09
CA GLU A 595 42.27 -25.28 -41.79
C GLU A 595 41.84 -23.96 -42.42
N THR A 596 41.90 -22.91 -41.61
CA THR A 596 41.61 -21.55 -42.05
C THR A 596 42.87 -20.71 -41.97
N ASN A 597 43.12 -19.94 -43.03
CA ASN A 597 44.25 -19.03 -43.12
C ASN A 597 43.74 -17.61 -42.86
N SER A 598 44.32 -16.91 -41.89
CA SER A 598 44.05 -15.50 -41.61
C SER A 598 45.35 -14.74 -41.44
N PHE A 599 45.32 -13.42 -41.50
CA PHE A 599 46.47 -12.59 -41.17
C PHE A 599 46.21 -11.86 -39.85
N ILE A 600 47.10 -12.01 -38.87
CA ILE A 600 47.07 -11.25 -37.61
C ILE A 600 48.31 -10.37 -37.57
N ARG A 601 48.13 -9.04 -37.60
CA ARG A 601 49.23 -8.05 -37.63
C ARG A 601 50.23 -8.31 -38.78
N GLY A 602 49.72 -8.61 -39.98
CA GLY A 602 50.53 -8.88 -41.17
C GLY A 602 51.18 -10.28 -41.23
N LYS A 603 51.07 -11.09 -40.17
CA LYS A 603 51.58 -12.47 -40.16
C LYS A 603 50.46 -13.45 -40.54
N LYS A 604 50.74 -14.34 -41.50
CA LYS A 604 49.85 -15.45 -41.85
C LYS A 604 49.77 -16.41 -40.67
N VAL A 605 48.57 -16.62 -40.16
CA VAL A 605 48.24 -17.55 -39.08
C VAL A 605 47.31 -18.61 -39.66
N ILE A 606 47.77 -19.84 -39.65
CA ILE A 606 46.99 -21.03 -40.00
C ILE A 606 46.36 -21.56 -38.71
N GLY A 607 45.06 -21.79 -38.71
CA GLY A 607 44.35 -22.31 -37.56
C GLY A 607 43.34 -23.38 -37.93
N SER A 608 43.42 -24.53 -37.25
CA SER A 608 42.36 -25.53 -37.18
C SER A 608 41.66 -25.47 -35.81
N ALA A 609 40.41 -25.92 -35.75
CA ALA A 609 39.64 -26.04 -34.53
C ALA A 609 38.82 -27.33 -34.58
N THR A 610 38.56 -27.92 -33.42
CA THR A 610 37.77 -29.15 -33.30
C THR A 610 36.40 -28.81 -32.76
N ALA A 611 35.35 -29.24 -33.46
CA ALA A 611 33.96 -29.13 -33.01
C ALA A 611 33.54 -30.44 -32.36
N PHE A 612 33.15 -30.36 -31.08
CA PHE A 612 32.52 -31.44 -30.33
C PHE A 612 31.00 -31.24 -30.44
N ARG A 613 30.27 -32.23 -30.95
CA ARG A 613 28.85 -32.09 -31.31
C ARG A 613 28.00 -33.18 -30.70
N CYS A 614 26.87 -32.82 -30.10
CA CYS A 614 25.82 -33.75 -29.71
C CYS A 614 24.56 -33.45 -30.52
N TYR A 615 24.13 -34.40 -31.37
CA TYR A 615 22.88 -34.33 -32.10
C TYR A 615 21.75 -34.90 -31.26
N SER A 616 21.15 -34.05 -30.42
CA SER A 616 20.07 -34.44 -29.52
C SER A 616 19.10 -33.27 -29.36
N LYS A 617 17.91 -33.40 -29.95
CA LYS A 617 16.86 -32.38 -29.87
C LYS A 617 16.42 -32.11 -28.44
N GLU A 618 16.34 -33.16 -27.62
CA GLU A 618 15.99 -33.06 -26.20
C GLU A 618 17.03 -32.23 -25.42
N VAL A 619 18.32 -32.55 -25.58
CA VAL A 619 19.40 -31.86 -24.86
C VAL A 619 19.52 -30.41 -25.34
N ALA A 620 19.44 -30.17 -26.65
CA ALA A 620 19.47 -28.82 -27.21
C ALA A 620 18.27 -27.95 -26.75
N ARG A 621 17.07 -28.55 -26.57
CA ARG A 621 15.91 -27.87 -25.98
C ARG A 621 16.16 -27.50 -24.51
N LYS A 622 16.67 -28.43 -23.71
CA LYS A 622 17.03 -28.18 -22.30
C LYS A 622 18.02 -27.03 -22.17
N PHE A 623 19.10 -27.00 -22.96
CA PHE A 623 20.03 -25.87 -22.97
C PHE A 623 19.38 -24.56 -23.42
N LYS A 624 18.43 -24.58 -24.36
CA LYS A 624 17.72 -23.36 -24.77
C LYS A 624 16.78 -22.83 -23.68
N GLU A 625 16.10 -23.71 -22.96
CA GLU A 625 15.25 -23.38 -21.81
C GLU A 625 16.09 -22.84 -20.64
N TRP A 626 17.13 -23.57 -20.25
CA TRP A 626 18.05 -23.13 -19.20
C TRP A 626 18.73 -21.81 -19.50
N LYS A 627 19.00 -21.50 -20.77
CA LYS A 627 19.55 -20.21 -21.16
C LYS A 627 18.58 -19.07 -20.85
N LYS A 628 17.25 -19.25 -21.00
CA LYS A 628 16.26 -18.21 -20.67
C LYS A 628 16.22 -17.92 -19.18
N ASP A 629 16.26 -18.98 -18.36
CA ASP A 629 16.18 -18.88 -16.90
C ASP A 629 17.55 -18.76 -16.23
N LEU A 630 18.63 -18.57 -17.00
CA LEU A 630 20.01 -18.64 -16.50
C LEU A 630 20.27 -17.63 -15.38
N VAL A 631 19.77 -16.41 -15.52
CA VAL A 631 19.91 -15.34 -14.51
C VAL A 631 19.22 -15.74 -13.20
N VAL A 632 17.96 -16.20 -13.29
CA VAL A 632 17.18 -16.63 -12.12
C VAL A 632 17.79 -17.86 -11.47
N ASN A 633 18.36 -18.77 -12.25
CA ASN A 633 19.07 -19.94 -11.76
C ASN A 633 20.32 -19.53 -10.97
N MET A 634 21.19 -18.68 -11.54
CA MET A 634 22.41 -18.24 -10.85
C MET A 634 22.11 -17.43 -9.58
N LEU A 635 21.06 -16.59 -9.61
CA LEU A 635 20.60 -15.83 -8.44
C LEU A 635 20.25 -16.74 -7.25
N ASN A 636 19.64 -17.90 -7.51
CA ASN A 636 19.11 -18.80 -6.49
C ASN A 636 20.06 -19.94 -6.11
N CYS A 637 21.24 -20.02 -6.74
CA CYS A 637 22.27 -21.01 -6.46
C CYS A 637 23.17 -20.63 -5.28
N SER A 638 23.83 -21.63 -4.69
CA SER A 638 24.87 -21.42 -3.68
C SER A 638 26.11 -20.70 -4.28
N GLU A 639 26.95 -20.15 -3.41
CA GLU A 639 28.21 -19.51 -3.81
C GLU A 639 29.11 -20.50 -4.57
N GLU A 640 29.25 -21.74 -4.10
CA GLU A 640 30.01 -22.80 -4.76
C GLU A 640 29.57 -23.04 -6.22
N ILE A 641 28.27 -23.12 -6.47
CA ILE A 641 27.74 -23.32 -7.83
C ILE A 641 28.03 -22.11 -8.72
N ASN A 642 27.99 -20.89 -8.17
CA ASN A 642 28.37 -19.68 -8.90
C ASN A 642 29.87 -19.67 -9.25
N TYR A 643 30.75 -20.19 -8.38
CA TYR A 643 32.18 -20.38 -8.73
C TYR A 643 32.36 -21.34 -9.91
N HIS A 644 31.65 -22.48 -9.91
CA HIS A 644 31.72 -23.43 -11.03
C HIS A 644 31.22 -22.83 -12.36
N PHE A 645 30.14 -22.06 -12.33
CA PHE A 645 29.63 -21.37 -13.51
C PHE A 645 30.65 -20.34 -14.05
N LEU A 646 31.18 -19.47 -13.19
CA LEU A 646 32.19 -18.49 -13.61
C LEU A 646 33.48 -19.15 -14.10
N ALA A 647 33.93 -20.22 -13.46
CA ALA A 647 35.08 -20.99 -13.91
C ALA A 647 34.87 -21.53 -15.33
N GLY A 648 33.69 -22.09 -15.61
CA GLY A 648 33.34 -22.55 -16.95
C GLY A 648 33.35 -21.43 -17.99
N ALA A 649 32.83 -20.25 -17.66
CA ALA A 649 32.84 -19.08 -18.54
C ALA A 649 34.27 -18.55 -18.78
N ILE A 650 35.13 -18.58 -17.77
CA ILE A 650 36.54 -18.17 -17.89
C ILE A 650 37.35 -19.15 -18.70
N ASP A 651 37.14 -20.45 -18.51
CA ASP A 651 37.82 -21.46 -19.30
C ASP A 651 37.33 -21.52 -20.74
N GLY A 652 36.09 -21.10 -21.00
CA GLY A 652 35.64 -20.80 -22.36
C GLY A 652 36.38 -19.60 -22.93
N ASP A 653 35.85 -18.40 -22.71
CA ASP A 653 36.29 -17.17 -23.39
C ASP A 653 37.00 -16.17 -22.46
N GLY A 654 37.56 -16.65 -21.35
CA GLY A 654 38.27 -15.84 -20.37
C GLY A 654 39.80 -15.80 -20.54
N THR A 655 40.41 -14.77 -19.97
CA THR A 655 41.87 -14.62 -19.87
C THR A 655 42.26 -14.07 -18.50
N PHE A 656 43.41 -14.49 -17.97
CA PHE A 656 43.99 -13.94 -16.75
C PHE A 656 45.30 -13.22 -17.05
N ASN A 657 45.34 -11.91 -16.82
CA ASN A 657 46.55 -11.12 -16.99
C ASN A 657 47.31 -11.01 -15.66
N LYS A 658 48.36 -11.82 -15.51
CA LYS A 658 49.23 -11.87 -14.32
C LYS A 658 49.93 -10.54 -13.99
N LYS A 659 50.12 -9.64 -14.96
CA LYS A 659 50.82 -8.36 -14.74
C LYS A 659 49.93 -7.34 -14.02
N VAL A 660 48.64 -7.33 -14.33
CA VAL A 660 47.66 -6.37 -13.77
C VAL A 660 46.64 -7.03 -12.85
N ASP A 661 46.82 -8.32 -12.58
CA ASP A 661 45.99 -9.17 -11.72
C ASP A 661 44.50 -9.02 -11.99
N ARG A 662 44.11 -9.36 -13.23
CA ARG A 662 42.76 -9.13 -13.75
C ARG A 662 42.33 -10.28 -14.64
N ILE A 663 41.13 -10.79 -14.38
CA ILE A 663 40.43 -11.71 -15.27
C ILE A 663 39.55 -10.88 -16.22
N ASN A 664 39.56 -11.21 -17.50
CA ASN A 664 38.68 -10.65 -18.51
C ASN A 664 37.85 -11.79 -19.11
N ILE A 665 36.53 -11.61 -19.20
CA ILE A 665 35.60 -12.55 -19.87
C ILE A 665 34.92 -11.79 -21.00
N TYR A 666 35.03 -12.29 -22.22
CA TYR A 666 34.40 -11.69 -23.39
C TYR A 666 33.04 -12.34 -23.64
N VAL A 667 32.00 -11.53 -23.85
CA VAL A 667 30.61 -11.99 -23.91
C VAL A 667 29.85 -11.19 -24.96
N SER A 668 29.20 -11.86 -25.90
CA SER A 668 28.36 -11.23 -26.93
C SER A 668 26.85 -11.34 -26.66
N ASN A 669 26.45 -12.01 -25.58
CA ASN A 669 25.06 -12.28 -25.24
C ASN A 669 24.65 -11.63 -23.92
N ASP A 670 23.57 -10.83 -23.94
CA ASP A 670 23.10 -10.08 -22.78
C ASP A 670 22.66 -10.95 -21.59
N ILE A 671 22.02 -12.10 -21.84
CA ILE A 671 21.56 -12.99 -20.77
C ILE A 671 22.78 -13.62 -20.06
N LEU A 672 23.78 -14.03 -20.83
CA LEU A 672 25.04 -14.55 -20.29
C LEU A 672 25.79 -13.47 -19.50
N LEU A 673 25.86 -12.24 -20.02
CA LEU A 673 26.43 -11.11 -19.31
C LEU A 673 25.73 -10.89 -17.96
N GLN A 674 24.40 -10.84 -17.96
CA GLN A 674 23.60 -10.67 -16.74
C GLN A 674 23.83 -11.81 -15.73
N ALA A 675 23.90 -13.05 -16.20
CA ALA A 675 24.18 -14.21 -15.35
C ALA A 675 25.59 -14.16 -14.74
N ILE A 676 26.60 -13.76 -15.51
CA ILE A 676 27.97 -13.55 -15.02
C ILE A 676 28.00 -12.45 -13.95
N VAL A 677 27.32 -11.31 -14.19
CA VAL A 677 27.26 -10.21 -13.22
C VAL A 677 26.56 -10.65 -11.92
N VAL A 678 25.42 -11.33 -12.03
CA VAL A 678 24.71 -11.91 -10.85
C VAL A 678 25.61 -12.89 -10.10
N SER A 679 26.34 -13.74 -10.82
CA SER A 679 27.25 -14.71 -10.20
C SER A 679 28.43 -14.04 -9.49
N CYS A 680 28.98 -12.96 -10.04
CA CYS A 680 29.99 -12.15 -9.37
C CYS A 680 29.43 -11.52 -8.08
N LEU A 681 28.26 -10.88 -8.15
CA LEU A 681 27.64 -10.26 -6.97
C LEU A 681 27.25 -11.30 -5.91
N LYS A 682 26.87 -12.53 -6.30
CA LYS A 682 26.67 -13.65 -5.36
C LYS A 682 27.94 -14.00 -4.59
N LEU A 683 29.11 -13.72 -5.16
CA LEU A 683 30.44 -14.04 -4.62
C LEU A 683 31.15 -12.83 -4.00
N ASN A 684 30.42 -11.74 -3.75
CA ASN A 684 30.99 -10.49 -3.23
C ASN A 684 32.07 -9.89 -4.16
N ILE A 685 31.83 -9.97 -5.48
CA ILE A 685 32.68 -9.43 -6.53
C ILE A 685 31.87 -8.36 -7.27
N LEU A 686 32.40 -7.14 -7.36
CA LEU A 686 31.79 -6.09 -8.17
C LEU A 686 32.52 -6.00 -9.53
N PRO A 687 32.00 -6.64 -10.59
CA PRO A 687 32.69 -6.67 -11.87
C PRO A 687 32.63 -5.32 -12.59
N GLN A 688 33.64 -5.03 -13.41
CA GLN A 688 33.64 -3.86 -14.30
C GLN A 688 33.32 -4.31 -15.73
N VAL A 689 32.23 -3.81 -16.30
CA VAL A 689 31.83 -4.16 -17.68
C VAL A 689 32.17 -3.01 -18.62
N THR A 690 32.93 -3.34 -19.66
CA THR A 690 33.26 -2.43 -20.77
C THR A 690 32.72 -3.02 -22.07
N ASN A 691 32.46 -2.21 -23.10
CA ASN A 691 32.04 -2.73 -24.40
C ASN A 691 33.05 -2.34 -25.48
N ASN A 692 33.30 -3.28 -26.39
CA ASN A 692 33.97 -3.02 -27.66
C ASN A 692 33.06 -3.54 -28.78
N ARG A 693 32.47 -2.61 -29.55
CA ARG A 693 31.40 -2.93 -30.53
C ARG A 693 30.26 -3.71 -29.87
N HIS A 694 30.00 -4.95 -30.31
CA HIS A 694 28.95 -5.83 -29.79
C HIS A 694 29.45 -6.87 -28.78
N ILE A 695 30.68 -6.71 -28.26
CA ILE A 695 31.28 -7.63 -27.29
C ILE A 695 31.49 -6.89 -25.97
N HIS A 696 30.91 -7.44 -24.90
CA HIS A 696 31.13 -7.03 -23.54
C HIS A 696 32.42 -7.67 -23.02
N ASN A 697 33.26 -6.90 -22.33
CA ASN A 697 34.39 -7.39 -21.57
C ASN A 697 34.10 -7.18 -20.09
N VAL A 698 33.85 -8.28 -19.38
CA VAL A 698 33.66 -8.34 -17.93
C VAL A 698 35.00 -8.50 -17.26
N GLN A 699 35.38 -7.53 -16.43
CA GLN A 699 36.66 -7.49 -15.76
C GLN A 699 36.48 -7.78 -14.27
N ILE A 700 37.19 -8.80 -13.77
CA ILE A 700 37.18 -9.20 -12.37
C ILE A 700 38.58 -8.95 -11.80
N VAL A 701 38.63 -8.14 -10.73
CA VAL A 701 39.85 -7.79 -9.99
C VAL A 701 39.80 -8.27 -8.54
N ASP A 702 38.67 -8.85 -8.13
CA ASP A 702 38.41 -9.27 -6.75
C ASP A 702 38.32 -10.78 -6.67
N ASN A 703 38.76 -11.33 -5.53
CA ASN A 703 38.59 -12.75 -5.19
C ASN A 703 39.15 -13.73 -6.26
N ILE A 704 40.19 -13.31 -6.99
CA ILE A 704 40.77 -14.02 -8.14
C ILE A 704 41.29 -15.41 -7.73
N ASP A 705 42.01 -15.52 -6.62
CA ASP A 705 42.62 -16.80 -6.22
C ASP A 705 41.57 -17.88 -5.96
N ASN A 706 40.47 -17.53 -5.29
CA ASN A 706 39.38 -18.49 -5.07
C ASN A 706 38.73 -18.89 -6.39
N LEU A 707 38.63 -17.97 -7.34
CA LEU A 707 38.00 -18.22 -8.63
C LEU A 707 38.87 -19.11 -9.54
N LEU A 708 40.20 -18.91 -9.55
CA LEU A 708 41.16 -19.73 -10.31
C LEU A 708 41.33 -21.16 -9.77
N LYS A 709 40.87 -21.45 -8.54
CA LYS A 709 40.83 -22.84 -8.02
C LYS A 709 39.86 -23.72 -8.80
N TYR A 710 38.75 -23.15 -9.28
CA TYR A 710 37.69 -23.89 -9.96
C TYR A 710 37.93 -24.05 -11.46
N THR A 711 38.79 -23.23 -12.06
CA THR A 711 39.11 -23.30 -13.50
C THR A 711 39.92 -24.55 -13.84
N LYS A 712 39.94 -24.93 -15.12
CA LYS A 712 40.64 -26.08 -15.70
C LYS A 712 41.64 -25.67 -16.78
N ARG A 713 41.48 -24.50 -17.41
CA ARG A 713 42.39 -23.92 -18.41
C ARG A 713 43.16 -22.73 -17.83
N VAL A 714 42.47 -21.73 -17.31
CA VAL A 714 43.10 -20.47 -16.92
C VAL A 714 43.74 -20.63 -15.54
N LYS A 715 45.09 -20.63 -15.46
CA LYS A 715 45.85 -20.87 -14.22
C LYS A 715 46.84 -19.76 -13.89
N GLY A 716 47.04 -19.55 -12.59
CA GLY A 716 48.01 -18.61 -12.04
C GLY A 716 47.74 -18.36 -10.55
N ASN A 717 48.65 -17.62 -9.91
CA ASN A 717 48.49 -17.15 -8.54
C ASN A 717 48.42 -15.62 -8.60
N SER A 718 47.49 -15.01 -7.85
CA SER A 718 47.49 -13.57 -7.65
C SER A 718 48.78 -13.15 -6.94
N LYS A 719 49.38 -12.05 -7.41
CA LYS A 719 50.54 -11.43 -6.75
C LYS A 719 50.12 -10.38 -5.71
N ARG A 720 48.83 -10.03 -5.61
CA ARG A 720 48.32 -9.05 -4.66
C ARG A 720 47.89 -9.73 -3.36
N PHE A 721 48.87 -10.01 -2.51
CA PHE A 721 48.58 -10.07 -1.08
C PHE A 721 48.20 -8.66 -0.62
N VAL A 722 47.04 -8.52 0.03
CA VAL A 722 46.69 -7.36 0.88
C VAL A 722 46.34 -6.05 0.12
N ASN A 723 45.13 -5.96 -0.42
CA ASN A 723 44.32 -4.73 -0.40
C ASN A 723 42.85 -5.15 -0.50
N GLY A 724 42.06 -4.83 0.53
CA GLY A 724 40.65 -5.13 0.60
C GLY A 724 39.88 -4.39 -0.48
N THR A 725 39.41 -5.15 -1.47
CA THR A 725 38.66 -4.76 -2.68
C THR A 725 37.45 -3.84 -2.46
N LYS A 726 36.99 -3.76 -1.21
CA LYS A 726 35.96 -2.84 -0.76
C LYS A 726 36.53 -1.44 -0.51
N LEU A 727 36.30 -0.55 -1.47
CA LEU A 727 36.70 0.86 -1.40
C LEU A 727 35.56 1.74 -0.88
N LEU A 728 35.85 2.56 0.13
CA LEU A 728 34.91 3.52 0.75
C LEU A 728 35.46 4.94 0.70
N SER A 729 34.60 5.95 0.67
CA SER A 729 35.04 7.36 0.70
C SER A 729 35.68 7.70 2.05
N ALA A 730 36.97 8.08 2.04
CA ALA A 730 37.67 8.48 3.27
C ALA A 730 37.02 9.71 3.91
N LYS A 731 36.59 10.68 3.10
CA LYS A 731 35.86 11.87 3.57
C LYS A 731 34.58 11.48 4.31
N SER A 732 33.79 10.58 3.72
CA SER A 732 32.51 10.16 4.30
C SER A 732 32.66 9.34 5.59
N LEU A 733 33.83 8.75 5.82
CA LEU A 733 34.11 7.94 7.00
C LEU A 733 34.80 8.71 8.13
N PHE A 734 35.58 9.75 7.83
CA PHE A 734 36.57 10.27 8.79
C PHE A 734 36.61 11.79 8.93
N TYR A 735 35.79 12.54 8.20
CA TYR A 735 35.90 14.01 8.15
C TYR A 735 35.81 14.68 9.52
N ASP A 736 34.88 14.22 10.37
CA ASP A 736 34.63 14.74 11.72
C ASP A 736 35.61 14.25 12.79
N ILE A 737 36.41 13.22 12.50
CA ILE A 737 37.36 12.62 13.44
C ILE A 737 38.79 12.63 12.89
N VAL A 738 39.07 13.47 11.89
CA VAL A 738 40.34 13.47 11.16
C VAL A 738 41.54 13.53 12.10
N ASP A 739 41.50 14.37 13.13
CA ASP A 739 42.62 14.54 14.06
C ASP A 739 42.87 13.30 14.93
N MET A 740 41.86 12.46 15.14
CA MET A 740 41.98 11.19 15.88
C MET A 740 42.51 10.05 15.00
N VAL A 741 42.22 10.07 13.70
CA VAL A 741 42.53 8.95 12.78
C VAL A 741 43.66 9.25 11.80
N ASN A 742 44.29 10.41 11.90
CA ASN A 742 45.35 10.85 10.98
C ASN A 742 46.69 10.15 11.25
N PHE A 743 46.70 8.83 11.09
CA PHE A 743 47.88 7.97 11.22
C PHE A 743 49.03 8.48 10.33
N GLU A 744 50.16 8.85 10.95
CA GLU A 744 51.38 9.36 10.29
C GLU A 744 51.14 10.52 9.29
N GLY A 745 50.06 11.30 9.46
CA GLY A 745 49.71 12.36 8.52
C GLY A 745 49.10 11.89 7.19
N LYS A 746 48.83 10.59 7.03
CA LYS A 746 48.47 9.97 5.74
C LYS A 746 46.97 10.00 5.40
N ILE A 747 46.07 10.21 6.38
CA ILE A 747 44.61 10.17 6.15
C ILE A 747 44.04 11.53 5.76
N LYS A 748 44.56 12.62 6.32
CA LYS A 748 44.14 14.00 6.00
C LYS A 748 44.19 14.31 4.48
N PRO A 749 45.23 13.88 3.70
CA PRO A 749 45.22 14.01 2.25
C PRO A 749 44.10 13.24 1.54
N TYR A 750 43.72 12.05 2.02
CA TYR A 750 42.63 11.25 1.45
C TYR A 750 41.27 11.94 1.64
N ILE A 751 41.05 12.55 2.81
CA ILE A 751 39.83 13.32 3.12
C ILE A 751 39.78 14.58 2.26
N ASN A 752 40.86 15.38 2.24
CA ASN A 752 40.91 16.65 1.52
C ASN A 752 40.72 16.48 0.01
N LYS A 753 41.30 15.43 -0.56
CA LYS A 753 41.16 15.09 -2.00
C LYS A 753 39.92 14.23 -2.29
N ASN A 754 39.12 13.91 -1.28
CA ASN A 754 37.94 13.04 -1.34
C ASN A 754 38.22 11.74 -2.11
N LEU A 755 39.27 11.04 -1.67
CA LEU A 755 39.74 9.77 -2.22
C LEU A 755 39.05 8.58 -1.55
N LEU A 756 39.08 7.45 -2.23
CA LEU A 756 38.66 6.18 -1.68
C LEU A 756 39.78 5.58 -0.83
N ILE A 757 39.41 4.93 0.27
CA ILE A 757 40.29 4.16 1.13
C ILE A 757 39.86 2.70 1.14
N ASP A 758 40.87 1.84 1.21
CA ASP A 758 40.75 0.40 1.23
C ASP A 758 40.31 -0.11 2.61
N LYS A 759 39.35 -1.04 2.64
CA LYS A 759 38.86 -1.65 3.89
C LYS A 759 40.00 -2.14 4.79
N LYS A 760 40.97 -2.85 4.23
CA LYS A 760 42.06 -3.44 5.02
C LYS A 760 42.99 -2.38 5.59
N LYS A 761 43.26 -1.30 4.84
CA LYS A 761 44.00 -0.15 5.40
C LYS A 761 43.28 0.48 6.59
N VAL A 762 41.95 0.55 6.56
CA VAL A 762 41.15 1.02 7.69
C VAL A 762 41.24 0.04 8.86
N GLU A 763 41.14 -1.26 8.60
CA GLU A 763 41.21 -2.29 9.64
C GLU A 763 42.57 -2.34 10.34
N ASP A 764 43.66 -2.30 9.57
CA ASP A 764 45.01 -2.48 10.09
C ASP A 764 45.55 -1.20 10.78
N ASN A 765 45.22 -0.01 10.25
CA ASN A 765 45.89 1.24 10.69
C ASN A 765 44.97 2.25 11.39
N ILE A 766 43.65 2.21 11.17
CA ILE A 766 42.71 3.20 11.72
C ILE A 766 41.88 2.63 12.89
N LEU A 767 41.36 1.40 12.77
CA LEU A 767 40.61 0.76 13.86
C LEU A 767 41.36 0.66 15.19
N PRO A 768 42.70 0.45 15.24
CA PRO A 768 43.44 0.42 16.50
C PRO A 768 43.45 1.77 17.23
N LEU A 769 43.32 2.88 16.50
CA LEU A 769 43.34 4.24 17.05
C LEU A 769 41.99 4.67 17.66
N LEU A 770 40.92 3.94 17.36
CA LEU A 770 39.55 4.27 17.77
C LEU A 770 39.11 3.43 18.98
N ARG A 771 38.28 4.03 19.85
CA ARG A 771 37.65 3.35 21.01
C ARG A 771 36.14 3.63 21.05
N GLY A 772 35.42 2.83 21.83
CA GLY A 772 33.98 3.02 22.09
C GLY A 772 33.10 2.93 20.83
N ASN A 773 32.03 3.72 20.82
CA ASN A 773 30.95 3.64 19.83
C ASN A 773 31.43 3.89 18.38
N ILE A 774 32.36 4.83 18.18
CA ILE A 774 32.89 5.18 16.85
C ILE A 774 33.56 3.96 16.18
N LYS A 775 34.31 3.17 16.95
CA LYS A 775 34.95 1.94 16.46
C LYS A 775 33.90 0.91 16.02
N ASN A 776 32.85 0.73 16.82
CA ASN A 776 31.78 -0.23 16.54
C ASN A 776 30.98 0.13 15.29
N ILE A 777 30.65 1.42 15.12
CA ILE A 777 29.97 1.92 13.92
C ILE A 777 30.85 1.69 12.69
N LEU A 778 32.13 2.02 12.76
CA LEU A 778 33.06 1.81 11.64
C LEU A 778 33.21 0.33 11.29
N LEU A 779 33.33 -0.56 12.29
CA LEU A 779 33.34 -2.01 12.10
C LEU A 779 32.07 -2.51 11.39
N LYS A 780 30.90 -1.99 11.78
CA LYS A 780 29.62 -2.35 11.15
C LYS A 780 29.60 -1.97 9.67
N ILE A 781 30.08 -0.77 9.32
CA ILE A 781 30.17 -0.30 7.92
C ILE A 781 31.17 -1.10 7.11
N LEU A 782 32.33 -1.44 7.67
CA LEU A 782 33.35 -2.27 7.00
C LEU A 782 32.82 -3.70 6.73
N LYS A 783 31.89 -4.20 7.55
CA LYS A 783 31.17 -5.48 7.39
C LYS A 783 29.90 -5.42 6.53
N ALA A 784 29.43 -4.23 6.18
CA ALA A 784 28.27 -4.07 5.30
C ALA A 784 28.56 -4.59 3.87
N ASP A 785 27.55 -4.72 3.03
CA ASP A 785 27.69 -5.31 1.70
C ASP A 785 27.62 -4.24 0.57
N PHE A 786 28.22 -3.06 0.80
CA PHE A 786 28.24 -1.93 -0.15
C PHE A 786 29.61 -1.25 -0.31
N VAL A 787 29.85 -0.63 -1.47
CA VAL A 787 31.04 0.18 -1.82
C VAL A 787 30.68 1.63 -2.13
N SER A 788 31.68 2.51 -2.16
CA SER A 788 31.51 3.90 -2.62
C SER A 788 31.82 4.06 -4.11
N LEU A 789 30.87 4.61 -4.88
CA LEU A 789 31.00 4.87 -6.31
C LEU A 789 30.91 6.37 -6.61
N ARG A 790 31.82 6.87 -7.46
CA ARG A 790 31.86 8.28 -7.83
C ARG A 790 30.85 8.56 -8.94
N VAL A 791 30.18 9.69 -8.82
CA VAL A 791 29.20 10.17 -9.80
C VAL A 791 29.78 11.36 -10.55
N THR A 792 29.58 11.42 -11.87
CA THR A 792 29.97 12.55 -12.72
C THR A 792 28.86 12.95 -13.68
N ASP A 793 28.72 14.25 -13.93
CA ASP A 793 27.70 14.80 -14.82
C ASP A 793 28.18 14.80 -16.28
N THR A 794 27.25 14.64 -17.21
CA THR A 794 27.50 14.71 -18.66
C THR A 794 26.77 15.87 -19.36
N LYS A 795 26.00 16.69 -18.62
CA LYS A 795 25.17 17.78 -19.15
C LYS A 795 24.11 17.35 -20.19
N LYS A 796 23.88 16.05 -20.37
CA LYS A 796 22.87 15.52 -21.32
C LYS A 796 21.53 15.35 -20.60
N ILE A 797 20.55 16.16 -21.00
CA ILE A 797 19.17 16.16 -20.49
C ILE A 797 18.24 15.69 -21.60
N ARG A 798 17.25 14.85 -21.28
CA ARG A 798 16.19 14.46 -22.22
C ARG A 798 14.81 14.49 -21.55
N MET A 799 13.77 14.76 -22.33
CA MET A 799 12.38 14.52 -21.94
C MET A 799 12.01 13.10 -22.34
N GLU A 800 11.45 12.34 -21.41
CA GLU A 800 11.01 10.97 -21.66
C GLU A 800 9.98 10.53 -20.61
N ASN A 801 9.31 9.40 -20.87
CA ASN A 801 8.58 8.68 -19.84
C ASN A 801 9.55 8.14 -18.79
N VAL A 802 9.30 8.53 -17.55
CA VAL A 802 10.03 8.12 -16.36
C VAL A 802 9.15 7.27 -15.47
N TYR A 803 9.79 6.33 -14.79
CA TYR A 803 9.17 5.24 -14.08
C TYR A 803 9.67 5.24 -12.63
N ASN A 804 8.80 4.87 -11.70
CA ASN A 804 9.20 4.62 -10.33
C ASN A 804 8.44 3.42 -9.77
N ILE A 805 9.03 2.74 -8.80
CA ILE A 805 8.39 1.65 -8.08
C ILE A 805 8.32 1.97 -6.60
N THR A 806 7.29 1.47 -5.93
CA THR A 806 7.17 1.51 -4.48
C THR A 806 7.53 0.13 -3.95
N VAL A 807 8.37 0.09 -2.91
CA VAL A 807 8.85 -1.15 -2.28
C VAL A 807 8.41 -1.14 -0.82
N GLU A 808 7.84 -2.27 -0.36
CA GLU A 808 7.40 -2.46 1.03
C GLU A 808 8.60 -2.44 1.97
N ASP A 809 8.45 -1.80 3.13
CA ASP A 809 9.47 -1.66 4.18
C ASP A 809 10.83 -1.12 3.71
N ASN A 810 11.62 -0.53 4.62
CA ASN A 810 12.95 0.06 4.35
C ASN A 810 12.99 1.21 3.32
N HIS A 811 11.95 1.36 2.49
CA HIS A 811 11.70 2.36 1.47
C HIS A 811 12.80 2.51 0.41
N ASN A 812 13.71 1.55 0.23
CA ASN A 812 14.81 1.65 -0.75
C ASN A 812 14.94 0.38 -1.60
N TYR A 813 15.62 0.48 -2.75
CA TYR A 813 15.82 -0.64 -3.68
C TYR A 813 17.05 -0.46 -4.58
N PHE A 814 17.38 -1.49 -5.37
CA PHE A 814 18.53 -1.48 -6.28
C PHE A 814 18.15 -1.17 -7.72
N VAL A 815 18.89 -0.25 -8.33
CA VAL A 815 18.85 -0.01 -9.78
C VAL A 815 20.20 -0.32 -10.40
N PHE A 816 20.20 -0.69 -11.67
CA PHE A 816 21.40 -1.06 -12.41
C PHE A 816 21.69 -0.05 -13.52
N THR A 817 22.95 0.33 -13.63
CA THR A 817 23.42 1.17 -14.73
C THR A 817 23.41 0.42 -16.07
N SER A 818 23.71 1.14 -17.16
CA SER A 818 23.89 0.60 -18.51
C SER A 818 24.99 -0.48 -18.63
N LYS A 819 25.87 -0.58 -17.63
CA LYS A 819 26.90 -1.63 -17.50
C LYS A 819 26.64 -2.61 -16.35
N LEU A 820 25.40 -2.67 -15.87
CA LEU A 820 24.95 -3.56 -14.79
C LEU A 820 25.69 -3.34 -13.45
N THR A 821 26.11 -2.10 -13.16
CA THR A 821 26.59 -1.74 -11.83
C THR A 821 25.39 -1.44 -10.94
N PRO A 822 25.18 -2.17 -9.82
CA PRO A 822 24.05 -1.96 -8.92
C PRO A 822 24.25 -0.78 -7.98
N ILE A 823 23.22 0.04 -7.80
CA ILE A 823 23.21 1.26 -7.00
C ILE A 823 21.97 1.29 -6.10
N ILE A 824 22.14 1.77 -4.86
CA ILE A 824 21.05 1.85 -3.87
C ILE A 824 20.34 3.21 -3.92
N VAL A 825 19.01 3.20 -4.02
CA VAL A 825 18.14 4.39 -4.21
C VAL A 825 16.92 4.36 -3.29
N ASN A 826 16.31 5.51 -2.97
CA ASN A 826 15.26 5.63 -1.93
C ASN A 826 13.89 6.13 -2.49
N ASN A 827 12.79 5.76 -1.82
CA ASN A 827 11.39 6.17 -2.03
C ASN A 827 11.03 7.44 -1.18
N CYS A 828 9.79 7.92 -1.25
CA CYS A 828 9.31 9.12 -0.53
C CYS A 828 8.15 8.82 0.46
N HIS A 829 8.14 9.47 1.64
CA HIS A 829 7.34 9.14 2.84
C HIS A 829 6.27 10.18 3.26
N ALA A 830 6.36 11.45 2.85
CA ALA A 830 5.55 12.55 3.41
C ALA A 830 4.03 12.50 3.12
N ALA A 831 3.62 11.87 2.02
CA ALA A 831 2.22 11.86 1.60
C ALA A 831 1.36 10.83 2.34
N ILE A 832 1.97 9.80 2.93
CA ILE A 832 1.27 8.67 3.56
C ILE A 832 0.82 9.09 4.97
N VAL A 833 1.78 9.48 5.82
CA VAL A 833 1.53 9.88 7.21
C VAL A 833 0.62 11.11 7.33
N SER A 834 0.70 12.06 6.40
CA SER A 834 -0.15 13.25 6.46
C SER A 834 -1.64 12.96 6.19
N ARG A 835 -1.93 11.90 5.44
CA ARG A 835 -3.30 11.44 5.16
C ARG A 835 -3.89 10.77 6.41
N GLU A 836 -3.11 9.96 7.10
CA GLU A 836 -3.50 9.29 8.36
C GLU A 836 -3.74 10.29 9.50
N LEU A 837 -2.94 11.36 9.57
CA LEU A 837 -3.03 12.37 10.64
C LEU A 837 -3.99 13.53 10.32
N GLY A 838 -4.56 13.61 9.11
CA GLY A 838 -5.50 14.66 8.73
C GLY A 838 -4.90 16.08 8.75
N ILE A 839 -3.61 16.21 8.46
CA ILE A 839 -2.85 17.47 8.42
C ILE A 839 -2.73 17.94 6.96
N PRO A 840 -2.92 19.24 6.65
CA PRO A 840 -2.72 19.74 5.29
C PRO A 840 -1.26 19.61 4.86
N CYS A 841 -1.03 18.90 3.76
CA CYS A 841 0.32 18.65 3.27
C CYS A 841 0.44 18.90 1.77
N ILE A 842 1.46 19.68 1.41
CA ILE A 842 1.84 19.94 0.03
C ILE A 842 3.19 19.31 -0.22
N VAL A 843 3.18 18.35 -1.12
CA VAL A 843 4.37 17.57 -1.46
C VAL A 843 4.83 17.88 -2.89
N GLY A 844 6.13 17.80 -3.14
CA GLY A 844 6.67 17.94 -4.50
C GLY A 844 6.72 19.39 -5.01
N THR A 845 6.90 20.36 -4.10
CA THR A 845 7.01 21.79 -4.46
C THR A 845 8.30 22.14 -5.21
N ASN A 846 9.28 21.24 -5.24
CA ASN A 846 10.61 21.34 -5.85
C ASN A 846 11.54 22.45 -5.31
N ASN A 847 11.01 23.52 -4.70
CA ASN A 847 11.77 24.69 -4.27
C ASN A 847 11.23 25.41 -3.01
N ALA A 848 10.34 24.81 -2.22
CA ALA A 848 9.90 25.35 -0.93
C ALA A 848 11.05 25.65 0.03
N THR A 849 12.03 24.77 0.22
CA THR A 849 13.16 25.03 1.15
C THR A 849 14.06 26.19 0.72
N LYS A 850 14.02 26.56 -0.56
CA LYS A 850 14.76 27.70 -1.13
C LYS A 850 13.97 28.99 -1.05
N LYS A 851 12.67 28.93 -1.33
CA LYS A 851 11.79 30.10 -1.39
C LYS A 851 11.23 30.49 -0.02
N LEU A 852 11.12 29.55 0.91
CA LEU A 852 10.65 29.75 2.28
C LEU A 852 11.84 29.72 3.26
N LYS A 853 11.89 30.71 4.16
CA LYS A 853 12.90 30.86 5.21
C LYS A 853 12.27 30.59 6.56
N SER A 854 13.05 30.04 7.51
CA SER A 854 12.58 29.93 8.89
C SER A 854 12.23 31.32 9.42
N GLY A 855 11.06 31.46 10.03
CA GLY A 855 10.51 32.75 10.44
C GLY A 855 9.51 33.36 9.45
N ASP A 856 9.44 32.87 8.20
CA ASP A 856 8.43 33.35 7.25
C ASP A 856 7.03 32.96 7.73
N LYS A 857 6.10 33.90 7.66
CA LYS A 857 4.69 33.63 7.90
C LYS A 857 4.05 33.15 6.61
N VAL A 858 3.39 32.00 6.62
CA VAL A 858 2.80 31.39 5.41
C VAL A 858 1.45 30.75 5.67
N THR A 859 0.69 30.57 4.59
CA THR A 859 -0.59 29.86 4.57
C THR A 859 -0.56 28.76 3.52
N ILE A 860 -0.94 27.54 3.88
CA ILE A 860 -0.83 26.30 3.09
C ILE A 860 -2.24 25.84 2.78
N SER A 861 -2.62 25.86 1.52
CA SER A 861 -3.96 25.51 1.08
C SER A 861 -3.97 24.20 0.31
N CYS A 862 -4.71 23.21 0.83
CA CYS A 862 -5.06 21.96 0.14
C CYS A 862 -6.53 21.91 -0.28
N ALA A 863 -7.29 22.98 -0.02
CA ALA A 863 -8.73 23.04 -0.29
C ALA A 863 -9.10 23.54 -1.70
N GLU A 864 -8.12 24.01 -2.48
CA GLU A 864 -8.32 24.64 -3.79
C GLU A 864 -8.16 23.66 -4.99
N GLY A 865 -8.25 22.34 -4.75
CA GLY A 865 -8.15 21.29 -5.77
C GLY A 865 -6.91 20.39 -5.64
N GLU A 866 -6.60 19.62 -6.69
CA GLU A 866 -5.53 18.60 -6.65
C GLU A 866 -4.10 19.16 -6.46
N ARG A 867 -3.89 20.46 -6.74
CA ARG A 867 -2.64 21.17 -6.46
C ARG A 867 -2.79 22.10 -5.27
N GLY A 868 -2.00 21.85 -4.23
CA GLY A 868 -1.92 22.72 -3.09
C GLY A 868 -1.02 23.92 -3.33
N LYS A 869 -1.33 25.04 -2.69
CA LYS A 869 -0.58 26.30 -2.80
C LYS A 869 -0.08 26.78 -1.44
N VAL A 870 1.13 27.34 -1.40
CA VAL A 870 1.69 28.05 -0.25
C VAL A 870 1.75 29.53 -0.56
N TYR A 871 1.09 30.34 0.26
CA TYR A 871 1.00 31.78 0.10
C TYR A 871 1.88 32.53 1.10
N ALA A 872 2.31 33.73 0.69
CA ALA A 872 3.02 34.66 1.56
C ALA A 872 2.08 35.28 2.59
N GLY A 873 2.51 35.29 3.86
CA GLY A 873 1.77 35.83 4.98
C GLY A 873 0.81 34.82 5.63
N GLU A 874 0.35 35.17 6.82
CA GLU A 874 -0.79 34.53 7.48
C GLU A 874 -2.07 35.11 6.89
N LEU A 875 -2.38 34.68 5.67
CA LEU A 875 -3.59 35.09 4.98
C LEU A 875 -4.82 34.66 5.76
N LYS A 876 -5.84 35.51 5.69
CA LYS A 876 -7.13 35.13 6.23
C LYS A 876 -7.72 34.05 5.33
N TYR A 877 -7.84 32.85 5.89
CA TYR A 877 -8.76 31.85 5.42
C TYR A 877 -9.90 31.75 6.42
N GLU A 878 -11.07 31.46 5.90
CA GLU A 878 -12.20 31.07 6.71
C GLU A 878 -12.10 29.56 6.89
N VAL A 879 -11.93 29.12 8.13
CA VAL A 879 -12.52 27.83 8.47
C VAL A 879 -13.97 28.15 8.67
N ASN A 880 -14.77 27.88 7.64
CA ASN A 880 -16.20 27.79 7.82
C ASN A 880 -16.45 26.53 8.62
N THR A 881 -16.21 26.64 9.92
CA THR A 881 -16.70 25.74 10.94
C THR A 881 -18.20 25.93 10.94
N THR A 882 -18.84 25.30 9.96
CA THR A 882 -20.29 25.33 9.89
C THR A 882 -20.75 24.40 10.97
N LYS A 883 -21.08 24.99 12.11
CA LYS A 883 -21.97 24.35 13.05
C LYS A 883 -23.25 24.04 12.27
N ILE A 884 -23.45 22.75 12.03
CA ILE A 884 -24.67 22.24 11.40
C ILE A 884 -25.88 22.57 12.28
N THR A 885 -25.66 22.79 13.57
CA THR A 885 -26.66 23.19 14.55
C THR A 885 -27.25 24.57 14.19
N GLY A 886 -28.50 24.55 13.69
CA GLY A 886 -29.30 25.75 13.43
C GLY A 886 -29.52 26.11 11.95
N LEU A 887 -28.96 25.34 11.00
CA LEU A 887 -29.28 25.50 9.58
C LEU A 887 -30.78 25.29 9.34
N LYS A 888 -31.46 26.32 8.84
CA LYS A 888 -32.90 26.26 8.56
C LYS A 888 -33.14 25.49 7.28
N LYS A 889 -34.01 24.49 7.36
CA LYS A 889 -34.35 23.63 6.24
C LYS A 889 -35.21 24.38 5.22
N PRO A 890 -34.78 24.55 3.95
CA PRO A 890 -35.61 25.09 2.88
C PRO A 890 -36.73 24.11 2.48
N LYS A 891 -37.73 24.60 1.73
CA LYS A 891 -38.79 23.78 1.15
C LYS A 891 -38.29 22.98 -0.05
N THR A 892 -37.53 23.60 -0.95
CA THR A 892 -36.83 22.96 -2.07
C THR A 892 -35.73 22.07 -1.48
N LYS A 893 -35.74 20.80 -1.87
CA LYS A 893 -34.82 19.79 -1.34
C LYS A 893 -33.42 20.01 -1.92
N VAL A 894 -32.42 20.18 -1.05
CA VAL A 894 -31.02 20.22 -1.47
C VAL A 894 -30.43 18.83 -1.34
N MET A 895 -30.08 18.23 -2.48
CA MET A 895 -29.58 16.86 -2.61
C MET A 895 -28.13 16.87 -3.11
N MET A 896 -27.49 15.70 -3.14
CA MET A 896 -26.11 15.54 -3.63
C MET A 896 -26.05 14.76 -4.94
N HIS A 897 -25.01 15.00 -5.74
CA HIS A 897 -24.58 14.05 -6.74
C HIS A 897 -23.35 13.27 -6.24
N ILE A 898 -23.41 11.94 -6.32
CA ILE A 898 -22.37 11.04 -5.80
C ILE A 898 -22.10 9.96 -6.85
N GLY A 899 -20.84 9.77 -7.24
CA GLY A 899 -20.43 8.69 -8.14
C GLY A 899 -19.55 7.64 -7.46
N ASP A 900 -18.75 8.06 -6.50
CA ASP A 900 -17.80 7.22 -5.79
C ASP A 900 -18.40 6.68 -4.49
N PRO A 901 -18.62 5.36 -4.36
CA PRO A 901 -19.12 4.76 -3.11
C PRO A 901 -18.21 5.02 -1.91
N SER A 902 -16.89 5.17 -2.09
CA SER A 902 -15.94 5.39 -0.99
C SER A 902 -16.13 6.74 -0.29
N LEU A 903 -16.70 7.73 -0.99
CA LEU A 903 -16.98 9.06 -0.43
C LEU A 903 -18.38 9.16 0.22
N ALA A 904 -19.22 8.11 0.08
CA ALA A 904 -20.63 8.19 0.43
C ALA A 904 -20.84 8.40 1.95
N PHE A 905 -20.15 7.64 2.79
CA PHE A 905 -20.27 7.76 4.25
C PHE A 905 -19.83 9.13 4.76
N ALA A 906 -18.67 9.62 4.33
CA ALA A 906 -18.19 10.94 4.70
C ALA A 906 -19.10 12.08 4.22
N SER A 907 -19.64 11.96 3.00
CA SER A 907 -20.55 12.97 2.43
C SER A 907 -21.92 12.99 3.12
N SER A 908 -22.34 11.87 3.72
CA SER A 908 -23.63 11.75 4.40
C SER A 908 -23.79 12.70 5.60
N PHE A 909 -22.68 13.10 6.23
CA PHE A 909 -22.66 14.04 7.36
C PHE A 909 -23.02 15.46 6.96
N ILE A 910 -22.87 15.82 5.69
CA ILE A 910 -23.23 17.15 5.20
C ILE A 910 -24.76 17.26 5.14
N PRO A 911 -25.39 18.33 5.67
CA PRO A 911 -26.84 18.47 5.67
C PRO A 911 -27.43 18.39 4.27
N ASN A 912 -28.22 17.35 4.02
CA ASN A 912 -28.77 17.02 2.70
C ASN A 912 -30.15 16.39 2.79
N GLU A 913 -30.86 16.31 1.67
CA GLU A 913 -32.15 15.62 1.50
C GLU A 913 -32.04 14.36 0.62
N GLY A 914 -30.84 13.76 0.55
CA GLY A 914 -30.54 12.56 -0.21
C GLY A 914 -29.62 12.81 -1.40
N VAL A 915 -29.63 11.88 -2.37
CA VAL A 915 -28.80 11.93 -3.59
C VAL A 915 -29.71 12.09 -4.80
N GLY A 916 -29.60 13.22 -5.51
CA GLY A 916 -30.39 13.51 -6.70
C GLY A 916 -29.78 12.90 -7.97
N LEU A 917 -28.51 12.50 -7.93
CA LEU A 917 -27.83 11.78 -9.01
C LEU A 917 -26.75 10.85 -8.46
N ALA A 918 -27.04 9.56 -8.43
CA ALA A 918 -26.03 8.51 -8.24
C ALA A 918 -25.61 7.93 -9.60
N ARG A 919 -24.31 7.99 -9.91
CA ARG A 919 -23.74 7.58 -11.21
C ARG A 919 -23.14 6.17 -11.13
N LEU A 920 -23.48 5.29 -12.07
CA LEU A 920 -22.97 3.92 -12.10
C LEU A 920 -21.60 3.79 -12.76
N GLU A 921 -21.20 4.76 -13.58
CA GLU A 921 -20.01 4.68 -14.43
C GLU A 921 -18.72 4.50 -13.62
N PHE A 922 -18.64 5.13 -12.44
CA PHE A 922 -17.50 4.97 -11.55
C PHE A 922 -17.39 3.54 -11.01
N ILE A 923 -18.51 2.94 -10.60
CA ILE A 923 -18.57 1.55 -10.11
C ILE A 923 -18.16 0.59 -11.24
N ILE A 924 -18.69 0.81 -12.44
CA ILE A 924 -18.37 -0.02 -13.61
C ILE A 924 -16.89 0.13 -14.00
N ASN A 925 -16.33 1.33 -14.04
CA ASN A 925 -14.93 1.57 -14.43
C ASN A 925 -13.91 1.11 -13.39
N ASN A 926 -14.20 1.27 -12.10
CA ASN A 926 -13.21 1.05 -11.04
C ASN A 926 -13.37 -0.28 -10.31
N SER A 927 -14.60 -0.76 -10.12
CA SER A 927 -14.86 -2.01 -9.40
C SER A 927 -15.03 -3.18 -10.37
N ILE A 928 -15.78 -2.99 -11.46
CA ILE A 928 -16.13 -4.08 -12.39
C ILE A 928 -15.09 -4.23 -13.51
N LYS A 929 -14.68 -3.13 -14.17
CA LYS A 929 -13.68 -3.02 -15.26
C LYS A 929 -13.96 -3.82 -16.55
N ILE A 930 -14.95 -4.71 -16.54
CA ILE A 930 -15.23 -5.68 -17.61
C ILE A 930 -16.54 -5.32 -18.29
N HIS A 931 -16.57 -5.45 -19.62
CA HIS A 931 -17.79 -5.26 -20.38
C HIS A 931 -18.85 -6.31 -20.01
N PRO A 932 -20.12 -5.95 -19.71
CA PRO A 932 -21.13 -6.89 -19.23
C PRO A 932 -21.40 -8.05 -20.21
N LEU A 933 -21.44 -7.78 -21.51
CA LEU A 933 -21.60 -8.83 -22.52
C LEU A 933 -20.40 -9.78 -22.61
N ALA A 934 -19.20 -9.33 -22.21
CA ALA A 934 -18.01 -10.20 -22.16
C ALA A 934 -18.12 -11.22 -21.01
N LEU A 935 -18.70 -10.83 -19.88
CA LEU A 935 -18.99 -11.74 -18.76
C LEU A 935 -20.05 -12.77 -19.15
N LEU A 936 -21.14 -12.36 -19.79
CA LEU A 936 -22.19 -13.26 -20.27
C LEU A 936 -21.68 -14.24 -21.32
N ASN A 937 -20.84 -13.77 -22.24
CA ASN A 937 -20.25 -14.59 -23.28
C ASN A 937 -18.84 -15.05 -22.92
N TYR A 938 -18.55 -15.31 -21.63
CA TYR A 938 -17.22 -15.69 -21.14
C TYR A 938 -16.58 -16.80 -21.98
N ASN A 939 -17.35 -17.84 -22.33
CA ASN A 939 -16.86 -18.98 -23.12
C ASN A 939 -16.41 -18.61 -24.54
N LYS A 940 -16.95 -17.53 -25.13
CA LYS A 940 -16.61 -17.04 -26.47
C LYS A 940 -15.45 -16.03 -26.46
N GLN A 941 -14.99 -15.60 -25.27
CA GLN A 941 -13.88 -14.65 -25.14
C GLN A 941 -12.55 -15.27 -25.55
N GLU A 942 -11.65 -14.42 -26.05
CA GLU A 942 -10.26 -14.80 -26.31
C GLU A 942 -9.53 -15.22 -25.03
N ALA A 943 -8.51 -16.07 -25.17
CA ALA A 943 -7.77 -16.61 -24.03
C ALA A 943 -7.15 -15.52 -23.12
N LYS A 944 -6.73 -14.39 -23.71
CA LYS A 944 -6.21 -13.24 -22.94
C LYS A 944 -7.31 -12.58 -22.10
N VAL A 945 -8.46 -12.30 -22.71
CA VAL A 945 -9.61 -11.67 -22.04
C VAL A 945 -10.17 -12.61 -20.96
N LYS A 946 -10.28 -13.92 -21.23
CA LYS A 946 -10.68 -14.91 -20.21
C LYS A 946 -9.81 -14.85 -18.96
N LYS A 947 -8.49 -14.77 -19.15
CA LYS A 947 -7.55 -14.68 -18.04
C LYS A 947 -7.72 -13.41 -17.22
N GLU A 948 -7.91 -12.26 -17.87
CA GLU A 948 -8.17 -10.99 -17.18
C GLU A 948 -9.51 -11.02 -16.41
N ILE A 949 -10.55 -11.62 -17.02
CA ILE A 949 -11.84 -11.85 -16.35
C ILE A 949 -11.65 -12.76 -15.13
N ASP A 950 -10.93 -13.88 -15.25
CA ASP A 950 -10.71 -14.80 -14.13
C ASP A 950 -9.89 -14.18 -13.00
N GLU A 951 -8.93 -13.31 -13.31
CA GLU A 951 -8.14 -12.55 -12.32
C GLU A 951 -9.00 -11.57 -11.51
N LEU A 952 -10.09 -11.02 -12.10
CA LEU A 952 -10.97 -10.06 -11.42
C LEU A 952 -12.20 -10.71 -10.78
N THR A 953 -12.68 -11.84 -11.31
CA THR A 953 -13.91 -12.53 -10.88
C THR A 953 -13.60 -13.72 -9.96
N ILE A 954 -12.56 -13.59 -9.15
CA ILE A 954 -12.13 -14.62 -8.19
C ILE A 954 -13.26 -14.92 -7.21
N GLY A 955 -13.53 -16.21 -6.98
CA GLY A 955 -14.62 -16.66 -6.11
C GLY A 955 -15.98 -16.79 -6.82
N TYR A 956 -16.12 -16.23 -8.03
CA TYR A 956 -17.35 -16.30 -8.81
C TYR A 956 -17.28 -17.44 -9.83
N LYS A 957 -18.08 -18.49 -9.58
CA LYS A 957 -18.30 -19.57 -10.55
C LYS A 957 -19.06 -19.07 -11.77
N ASP A 958 -20.11 -18.30 -11.52
CA ASP A 958 -20.87 -17.61 -12.56
C ASP A 958 -20.36 -16.17 -12.69
N LYS A 959 -19.79 -15.86 -13.85
CA LYS A 959 -19.17 -14.55 -14.13
C LYS A 959 -20.20 -13.42 -14.18
N LYS A 960 -21.46 -13.72 -14.49
CA LYS A 960 -22.54 -12.71 -14.49
C LYS A 960 -22.80 -12.19 -13.07
N GLN A 961 -22.64 -13.07 -12.08
CA GLN A 961 -22.92 -12.75 -10.68
C GLN A 961 -21.95 -11.71 -10.13
N PHE A 962 -20.70 -11.70 -10.63
CA PHE A 962 -19.72 -10.66 -10.28
C PHE A 962 -20.20 -9.25 -10.66
N PHE A 963 -20.78 -9.10 -11.86
CA PHE A 963 -21.32 -7.80 -12.29
C PHE A 963 -22.48 -7.37 -11.40
N ILE A 964 -23.41 -8.31 -11.15
CA ILE A 964 -24.62 -8.05 -10.35
C ILE A 964 -24.23 -7.66 -8.92
N GLU A 965 -23.34 -8.42 -8.29
CA GLU A 965 -22.91 -8.18 -6.90
C GLU A 965 -22.11 -6.89 -6.77
N LYS A 966 -21.07 -6.67 -7.58
CA LYS A 966 -20.26 -5.44 -7.46
C LYS A 966 -21.03 -4.17 -7.79
N LEU A 967 -21.99 -4.24 -8.72
CA LEU A 967 -22.88 -3.12 -8.97
C LEU A 967 -23.84 -2.88 -7.79
N ALA A 968 -24.43 -3.95 -7.25
CA ALA A 968 -25.31 -3.87 -6.08
C ALA A 968 -24.57 -3.36 -4.84
N GLU A 969 -23.31 -3.76 -4.62
CA GLU A 969 -22.48 -3.28 -3.50
C GLU A 969 -22.21 -1.77 -3.62
N GLY A 970 -21.78 -1.30 -4.80
CA GLY A 970 -21.51 0.11 -5.00
C GLY A 970 -22.76 0.98 -4.85
N VAL A 971 -23.88 0.55 -5.44
CA VAL A 971 -25.16 1.26 -5.32
C VAL A 971 -25.73 1.16 -3.91
N GLY A 972 -25.67 -0.01 -3.29
CA GLY A 972 -26.12 -0.28 -1.93
C GLY A 972 -25.35 0.55 -0.91
N THR A 973 -24.04 0.70 -1.07
CA THR A 973 -23.22 1.57 -0.22
C THR A 973 -23.69 3.02 -0.28
N ILE A 974 -23.94 3.57 -1.48
CA ILE A 974 -24.48 4.93 -1.65
C ILE A 974 -25.89 5.01 -1.04
N ALA A 975 -26.78 4.06 -1.35
CA ALA A 975 -28.15 4.06 -0.83
C ALA A 975 -28.21 3.95 0.71
N GLY A 976 -27.33 3.14 1.31
CA GLY A 976 -27.19 2.97 2.76
C GLY A 976 -26.65 4.21 3.45
N ALA A 977 -25.65 4.88 2.87
CA ALA A 977 -25.07 6.11 3.43
C ALA A 977 -26.10 7.23 3.64
N PHE A 978 -27.09 7.33 2.74
CA PHE A 978 -28.12 8.38 2.79
C PHE A 978 -29.48 7.88 3.31
N TYR A 979 -29.59 6.62 3.74
CA TYR A 979 -30.84 6.05 4.20
C TYR A 979 -31.44 6.82 5.42
N PRO A 980 -32.76 7.07 5.47
CA PRO A 980 -33.80 6.65 4.52
C PRO A 980 -34.10 7.67 3.41
N LYS A 981 -33.24 8.66 3.17
CA LYS A 981 -33.46 9.72 2.16
C LYS A 981 -33.35 9.15 0.75
N ASP A 982 -34.08 9.76 -0.19
CA ASP A 982 -34.13 9.31 -1.59
C ASP A 982 -32.73 9.31 -2.22
N VAL A 983 -32.39 8.23 -2.93
CA VAL A 983 -31.15 8.11 -3.72
C VAL A 983 -31.54 7.75 -5.14
N ILE A 984 -31.44 8.70 -6.06
CA ILE A 984 -31.85 8.53 -7.45
C ILE A 984 -30.66 8.01 -8.27
N VAL A 985 -30.69 6.73 -8.61
CA VAL A 985 -29.65 6.05 -9.39
C VAL A 985 -29.92 6.20 -10.87
N ARG A 986 -29.00 6.83 -11.60
CA ARG A 986 -29.06 6.91 -13.05
C ARG A 986 -28.55 5.61 -13.64
N LEU A 987 -29.35 4.98 -14.51
CA LEU A 987 -28.92 3.82 -15.28
C LEU A 987 -27.67 4.16 -16.11
N SER A 988 -26.91 3.14 -16.52
CA SER A 988 -25.62 3.34 -17.18
C SER A 988 -25.73 4.22 -18.43
N ASP A 989 -25.00 5.33 -18.47
CA ASP A 989 -25.06 6.31 -19.58
C ASP A 989 -23.73 6.38 -20.35
N PHE A 990 -22.98 5.28 -20.41
CA PHE A 990 -21.76 5.21 -21.20
C PHE A 990 -22.03 5.39 -22.70
N LYS A 991 -21.14 6.12 -23.36
CA LYS A 991 -20.99 6.16 -24.82
C LYS A 991 -20.36 4.83 -25.30
N THR A 992 -20.53 4.51 -26.59
CA THR A 992 -19.96 3.30 -27.22
C THR A 992 -18.44 3.20 -27.06
N ASN A 993 -17.73 4.31 -27.25
CA ASN A 993 -16.27 4.40 -27.10
C ASN A 993 -15.80 4.18 -25.65
N GLU A 994 -16.62 4.51 -24.65
CA GLU A 994 -16.30 4.28 -23.24
C GLU A 994 -16.49 2.80 -22.87
N TYR A 995 -17.58 2.17 -23.31
CA TYR A 995 -17.77 0.72 -23.15
C TYR A 995 -16.67 -0.08 -23.87
N ALA A 996 -16.20 0.39 -25.03
CA ALA A 996 -15.14 -0.26 -25.79
C ALA A 996 -13.82 -0.33 -25.00
N ASN A 997 -13.57 0.62 -24.10
CA ASN A 997 -12.37 0.67 -23.25
C ASN A 997 -12.41 -0.33 -22.08
N LEU A 998 -13.56 -0.93 -21.78
CA LEU A 998 -13.65 -1.99 -20.78
C LEU A 998 -13.03 -3.30 -21.29
N ILE A 999 -12.61 -4.17 -20.37
CA ILE A 999 -12.04 -5.48 -20.72
C ILE A 999 -13.07 -6.29 -21.51
N GLY A 1000 -12.70 -6.68 -22.74
CA GLY A 1000 -13.56 -7.41 -23.67
C GLY A 1000 -14.63 -6.55 -24.37
N GLY A 1001 -14.58 -5.22 -24.27
CA GLY A 1001 -15.60 -4.31 -24.83
C GLY A 1001 -15.53 -4.10 -26.34
N THR A 1002 -14.34 -4.02 -26.92
CA THR A 1002 -14.13 -3.66 -28.34
C THR A 1002 -14.88 -4.53 -29.36
N GLN A 1003 -15.20 -5.78 -29.02
CA GLN A 1003 -15.94 -6.69 -29.91
C GLN A 1003 -17.45 -6.42 -29.95
N TYR A 1004 -18.00 -5.73 -28.95
CA TYR A 1004 -19.43 -5.49 -28.78
C TYR A 1004 -19.84 -4.08 -29.19
N GLU A 1005 -18.88 -3.16 -29.19
CA GLU A 1005 -19.14 -1.73 -29.36
C GLU A 1005 -18.83 -1.27 -30.79
N PRO A 1006 -19.83 -0.73 -31.52
CA PRO A 1006 -19.59 -0.17 -32.84
C PRO A 1006 -18.79 1.14 -32.74
N ILE A 1007 -18.00 1.44 -33.78
CA ILE A 1007 -17.34 2.73 -33.92
C ILE A 1007 -18.36 3.73 -34.47
N GLU A 1008 -18.67 4.77 -33.70
CA GLU A 1008 -19.61 5.82 -34.08
C GLU A 1008 -18.88 7.13 -34.42
N ALA A 1009 -19.38 7.84 -35.43
CA ALA A 1009 -18.84 9.15 -35.80
C ALA A 1009 -19.08 10.21 -34.71
N ASN A 1010 -20.22 10.13 -34.00
CA ASN A 1010 -20.60 11.06 -32.93
C ASN A 1010 -21.11 10.29 -31.71
N PRO A 1011 -20.21 9.78 -30.84
CA PRO A 1011 -20.61 8.98 -29.68
C PRO A 1011 -21.55 9.71 -28.70
N MET A 1012 -21.52 11.05 -28.66
CA MET A 1012 -22.45 11.87 -27.85
C MET A 1012 -23.92 11.60 -28.19
N MET A 1013 -24.26 11.47 -29.48
CA MET A 1013 -25.64 11.30 -29.96
C MET A 1013 -26.00 9.85 -30.28
N GLY A 1014 -25.02 8.95 -30.18
CA GLY A 1014 -25.08 7.57 -30.65
C GLY A 1014 -25.83 6.59 -29.76
N TRP A 1015 -25.42 5.33 -29.81
CA TRP A 1015 -26.05 4.20 -29.14
C TRP A 1015 -25.75 4.19 -27.63
N ARG A 1016 -26.49 5.02 -26.87
CA ARG A 1016 -26.40 5.19 -25.41
C ARG A 1016 -27.75 5.49 -24.76
N GLY A 1017 -27.82 5.37 -23.43
CA GLY A 1017 -29.02 5.57 -22.62
C GLY A 1017 -30.18 4.66 -23.04
N ALA A 1018 -31.41 5.20 -23.04
CA ALA A 1018 -32.63 4.41 -23.29
C ALA A 1018 -32.56 3.53 -24.54
N SER A 1019 -32.00 4.03 -25.65
CA SER A 1019 -31.91 3.29 -26.93
C SER A 1019 -31.04 2.05 -26.87
N ARG A 1020 -30.11 2.00 -25.90
CA ARG A 1020 -29.27 0.84 -25.63
C ARG A 1020 -30.03 -0.25 -24.87
N TYR A 1021 -30.82 0.13 -23.87
CA TYR A 1021 -31.46 -0.82 -22.95
C TYR A 1021 -32.46 -1.77 -23.62
N TYR A 1022 -33.24 -1.28 -24.59
CA TYR A 1022 -34.20 -2.13 -25.32
C TYR A 1022 -33.61 -2.74 -26.61
N SER A 1023 -32.36 -2.45 -26.96
CA SER A 1023 -31.71 -3.05 -28.12
C SER A 1023 -31.44 -4.53 -27.87
N LYS A 1024 -31.79 -5.39 -28.82
CA LYS A 1024 -31.57 -6.85 -28.72
C LYS A 1024 -30.11 -7.21 -28.41
N ALA A 1025 -29.15 -6.41 -28.88
CA ALA A 1025 -27.73 -6.66 -28.68
C ALA A 1025 -27.27 -6.44 -27.22
N PHE A 1026 -27.90 -5.52 -26.50
CA PHE A 1026 -27.48 -5.12 -25.14
C PHE A 1026 -28.49 -5.50 -24.05
N LEU A 1027 -29.71 -5.90 -24.42
CA LEU A 1027 -30.76 -6.31 -23.50
C LEU A 1027 -30.25 -7.26 -22.38
N PRO A 1028 -29.46 -8.32 -22.65
CA PRO A 1028 -28.94 -9.19 -21.59
C PRO A 1028 -28.03 -8.48 -20.58
N ALA A 1029 -27.28 -7.46 -21.00
CA ALA A 1029 -26.47 -6.65 -20.09
C ALA A 1029 -27.36 -5.75 -19.21
N PHE A 1030 -28.41 -5.18 -19.78
CA PHE A 1030 -29.38 -4.36 -19.04
C PHE A 1030 -30.20 -5.18 -18.03
N GLU A 1031 -30.49 -6.46 -18.33
CA GLU A 1031 -31.11 -7.38 -17.38
C GLU A 1031 -30.24 -7.60 -16.13
N MET A 1032 -28.90 -7.69 -16.30
CA MET A 1032 -27.98 -7.78 -15.16
C MET A 1032 -27.96 -6.50 -14.31
N GLU A 1033 -28.03 -5.33 -14.95
CA GLU A 1033 -28.15 -4.05 -14.26
C GLU A 1033 -29.46 -3.97 -13.46
N CYS A 1034 -30.59 -4.40 -14.06
CA CYS A 1034 -31.87 -4.51 -13.36
C CYS A 1034 -31.80 -5.48 -12.17
N ALA A 1035 -31.13 -6.64 -12.34
CA ALA A 1035 -30.96 -7.62 -11.27
C ALA A 1035 -30.17 -7.04 -10.09
N ALA A 1036 -29.11 -6.27 -10.34
CA ALA A 1036 -28.32 -5.60 -9.29
C ALA A 1036 -29.18 -4.59 -8.51
N LEU A 1037 -29.92 -3.74 -9.22
CA LEU A 1037 -30.79 -2.73 -8.59
C LEU A 1037 -31.96 -3.38 -7.83
N LYS A 1038 -32.52 -4.48 -8.34
CA LYS A 1038 -33.52 -5.27 -7.62
C LYS A 1038 -32.94 -5.85 -6.32
N LYS A 1039 -31.72 -6.40 -6.36
CA LYS A 1039 -31.01 -6.91 -5.17
C LYS A 1039 -30.83 -5.82 -4.11
N VAL A 1040 -30.45 -4.61 -4.48
CA VAL A 1040 -30.35 -3.46 -3.55
C VAL A 1040 -31.69 -3.16 -2.87
N ARG A 1041 -32.80 -3.18 -3.60
CA ARG A 1041 -34.12 -2.87 -3.02
C ARG A 1041 -34.69 -4.01 -2.19
N ASP A 1042 -34.68 -5.21 -2.74
CA ASP A 1042 -35.45 -6.34 -2.22
C ASP A 1042 -34.64 -7.19 -1.23
N GLU A 1043 -33.35 -7.42 -1.49
CA GLU A 1043 -32.49 -8.22 -0.61
C GLU A 1043 -31.80 -7.33 0.44
N MET A 1044 -31.25 -6.17 0.05
CA MET A 1044 -30.60 -5.25 1.00
C MET A 1044 -31.59 -4.35 1.76
N GLY A 1045 -32.87 -4.32 1.34
CA GLY A 1045 -33.93 -3.53 1.98
C GLY A 1045 -33.82 -2.01 1.74
N LEU A 1046 -33.00 -1.56 0.79
CA LEU A 1046 -32.72 -0.14 0.54
C LEU A 1046 -33.76 0.47 -0.41
N VAL A 1047 -35.00 0.53 0.06
CA VAL A 1047 -36.17 1.00 -0.70
C VAL A 1047 -36.17 2.52 -0.99
N ASN A 1048 -35.21 3.25 -0.45
CA ASN A 1048 -34.94 4.65 -0.78
C ASN A 1048 -34.23 4.82 -2.15
N MET A 1049 -33.71 3.75 -2.76
CA MET A 1049 -33.06 3.77 -4.06
C MET A 1049 -34.06 3.91 -5.23
N LYS A 1050 -34.18 5.09 -5.85
CA LYS A 1050 -34.99 5.31 -7.05
C LYS A 1050 -34.15 5.07 -8.32
N VAL A 1051 -34.80 4.95 -9.47
CA VAL A 1051 -34.11 4.72 -10.75
C VAL A 1051 -34.37 5.87 -11.71
N MET A 1052 -33.39 6.23 -12.54
CA MET A 1052 -33.50 7.28 -13.54
C MET A 1052 -33.00 6.81 -14.91
N VAL A 1053 -33.81 7.02 -15.95
CA VAL A 1053 -33.50 6.65 -17.34
C VAL A 1053 -32.84 7.84 -18.06
N PRO A 1054 -31.56 7.74 -18.49
CA PRO A 1054 -30.88 8.76 -19.28
C PRO A 1054 -31.15 8.62 -20.79
N ILE A 1055 -30.92 9.71 -21.54
CA ILE A 1055 -31.01 9.86 -22.99
C ILE A 1055 -32.26 9.16 -23.56
N CYS A 1056 -33.41 9.47 -22.96
CA CYS A 1056 -34.71 8.97 -23.42
C CYS A 1056 -35.29 9.93 -24.45
N ARG A 1057 -35.28 9.55 -25.73
CA ARG A 1057 -35.58 10.46 -26.84
C ARG A 1057 -37.08 10.58 -27.10
N THR A 1058 -37.84 9.52 -26.84
CA THR A 1058 -39.29 9.46 -27.09
C THR A 1058 -40.04 8.80 -25.93
N VAL A 1059 -41.35 9.06 -25.85
CA VAL A 1059 -42.23 8.46 -24.82
C VAL A 1059 -42.28 6.93 -24.98
N GLU A 1060 -42.25 6.46 -26.23
CA GLU A 1060 -42.25 5.05 -26.59
C GLU A 1060 -40.97 4.33 -26.16
N GLU A 1061 -39.79 4.98 -26.27
CA GLU A 1061 -38.55 4.46 -25.69
C GLU A 1061 -38.69 4.27 -24.18
N GLY A 1062 -39.24 5.27 -23.48
CA GLY A 1062 -39.48 5.21 -22.04
C GLY A 1062 -40.37 4.03 -21.64
N LYS A 1063 -41.49 3.82 -22.35
CA LYS A 1063 -42.39 2.68 -22.13
C LYS A 1063 -41.67 1.33 -22.32
N LYS A 1064 -40.87 1.18 -23.38
CA LYS A 1064 -40.10 -0.05 -23.63
C LYS A 1064 -39.11 -0.34 -22.50
N VAL A 1065 -38.38 0.66 -22.01
CA VAL A 1065 -37.44 0.49 -20.90
C VAL A 1065 -38.18 0.07 -19.63
N LEU A 1066 -39.30 0.71 -19.29
CA LEU A 1066 -40.11 0.36 -18.12
C LEU A 1066 -40.71 -1.05 -18.21
N GLU A 1067 -41.14 -1.50 -19.39
CA GLU A 1067 -41.60 -2.87 -19.61
C GLU A 1067 -40.49 -3.90 -19.33
N ILE A 1068 -39.27 -3.62 -19.78
CA ILE A 1068 -38.11 -4.49 -19.53
C ILE A 1068 -37.75 -4.49 -18.04
N MET A 1069 -37.71 -3.32 -17.39
CA MET A 1069 -37.50 -3.21 -15.95
C MET A 1069 -38.55 -4.00 -15.17
N ALA A 1070 -39.83 -3.88 -15.53
CA ALA A 1070 -40.93 -4.59 -14.88
C ALA A 1070 -40.81 -6.11 -15.06
N LYS A 1071 -40.42 -6.60 -16.26
CA LYS A 1071 -40.13 -8.03 -16.52
C LYS A 1071 -38.99 -8.55 -15.65
N ASN A 1072 -38.03 -7.70 -15.30
CA ASN A 1072 -36.90 -8.01 -14.42
C ASN A 1072 -37.18 -7.69 -12.94
N GLY A 1073 -38.44 -7.49 -12.55
CA GLY A 1073 -38.86 -7.30 -11.16
C GLY A 1073 -38.80 -5.88 -10.62
N LEU A 1074 -38.39 -4.90 -11.44
CA LEU A 1074 -38.39 -3.47 -11.09
C LEU A 1074 -39.63 -2.78 -11.68
N LYS A 1075 -40.79 -3.04 -11.07
CA LYS A 1075 -42.07 -2.46 -11.50
C LYS A 1075 -42.38 -1.17 -10.73
N ARG A 1076 -42.65 -0.08 -11.46
CA ARG A 1076 -43.08 1.22 -10.91
C ARG A 1076 -44.26 1.03 -9.92
N GLY A 1077 -44.17 1.65 -8.75
CA GLY A 1077 -45.16 1.57 -7.66
C GLY A 1077 -45.06 0.33 -6.77
N VAL A 1078 -44.41 -0.76 -7.22
CA VAL A 1078 -44.18 -1.94 -6.37
C VAL A 1078 -43.01 -1.67 -5.43
N ASN A 1079 -43.18 -2.02 -4.15
CA ASN A 1079 -42.20 -1.75 -3.09
C ASN A 1079 -41.77 -0.27 -3.04
N GLY A 1080 -42.64 0.67 -3.44
CA GLY A 1080 -42.35 2.11 -3.47
C GLY A 1080 -41.29 2.54 -4.50
N LEU A 1081 -41.05 1.75 -5.55
CA LEU A 1081 -40.15 2.12 -6.65
C LEU A 1081 -40.73 3.29 -7.45
N GLU A 1082 -39.98 4.38 -7.50
CA GLU A 1082 -40.21 5.50 -8.42
C GLU A 1082 -39.17 5.46 -9.53
N VAL A 1083 -39.59 5.76 -10.75
CA VAL A 1083 -38.72 5.83 -11.93
C VAL A 1083 -38.80 7.21 -12.55
N TYR A 1084 -37.64 7.86 -12.67
CA TYR A 1084 -37.45 9.19 -13.21
C TYR A 1084 -36.94 9.11 -14.64
N VAL A 1085 -37.12 10.19 -15.41
CA VAL A 1085 -36.43 10.40 -16.67
C VAL A 1085 -35.50 11.59 -16.55
N MET A 1086 -34.30 11.46 -17.12
CA MET A 1086 -33.38 12.58 -17.22
C MET A 1086 -33.86 13.47 -18.38
N ALA A 1087 -34.30 14.70 -18.05
CA ALA A 1087 -34.77 15.67 -19.03
C ALA A 1087 -33.58 16.44 -19.60
N GLU A 1088 -32.99 15.85 -20.64
CA GLU A 1088 -31.72 16.30 -21.21
C GLU A 1088 -31.72 16.38 -22.74
N VAL A 1089 -32.79 15.91 -23.39
CA VAL A 1089 -33.04 16.10 -24.81
C VAL A 1089 -34.18 17.11 -24.97
N PRO A 1090 -34.13 18.08 -25.91
CA PRO A 1090 -35.19 19.07 -26.10
C PRO A 1090 -36.60 18.47 -26.23
N ALA A 1091 -36.73 17.27 -26.81
CA ALA A 1091 -37.98 16.52 -26.90
C ALA A 1091 -38.61 16.23 -25.53
N ASN A 1092 -37.82 16.00 -24.47
CA ASN A 1092 -38.32 15.78 -23.11
C ASN A 1092 -39.05 17.00 -22.56
N ILE A 1093 -38.61 18.22 -22.92
CA ILE A 1093 -39.21 19.47 -22.48
C ILE A 1093 -40.48 19.75 -23.29
N ILE A 1094 -40.39 19.66 -24.62
CA ILE A 1094 -41.50 19.92 -25.53
C ILE A 1094 -42.70 18.99 -25.22
N LEU A 1095 -42.42 17.72 -24.92
CA LEU A 1095 -43.43 16.70 -24.63
C LEU A 1095 -43.52 16.34 -23.14
N ALA A 1096 -43.11 17.24 -22.23
CA ALA A 1096 -43.03 16.97 -20.80
C ALA A 1096 -44.32 16.37 -20.20
N GLU A 1097 -45.50 16.86 -20.58
CA GLU A 1097 -46.78 16.34 -20.06
C GLU A 1097 -47.01 14.87 -20.46
N LYS A 1098 -46.56 14.43 -21.63
CA LYS A 1098 -46.64 13.02 -22.05
C LYS A 1098 -45.61 12.14 -21.35
N PHE A 1099 -44.39 12.65 -21.16
CA PHE A 1099 -43.37 11.94 -20.37
C PHE A 1099 -43.80 11.79 -18.90
N ALA A 1100 -44.52 12.77 -18.35
CA ALA A 1100 -45.07 12.73 -16.99
C ALA A 1100 -46.10 11.61 -16.74
N GLU A 1101 -46.78 11.11 -17.79
CA GLU A 1101 -47.65 9.94 -17.67
C GLU A 1101 -46.83 8.65 -17.46
N VAL A 1102 -45.62 8.62 -18.01
CA VAL A 1102 -44.73 7.46 -18.06
C VAL A 1102 -43.71 7.43 -16.91
N PHE A 1103 -43.33 8.58 -16.35
CA PHE A 1103 -42.33 8.68 -15.28
C PHE A 1103 -42.85 9.41 -14.04
N ASP A 1104 -42.35 9.06 -12.86
CA ASP A 1104 -42.75 9.65 -11.57
C ASP A 1104 -42.09 11.02 -11.32
N GLY A 1105 -41.02 11.31 -12.07
CA GLY A 1105 -40.27 12.54 -11.92
C GLY A 1105 -39.32 12.84 -13.08
N PHE A 1106 -38.89 14.10 -13.14
CA PHE A 1106 -37.86 14.61 -14.04
C PHE A 1106 -36.62 14.96 -13.24
N SER A 1107 -35.44 14.63 -13.78
CA SER A 1107 -34.18 15.26 -13.37
C SER A 1107 -33.55 15.94 -14.56
N ILE A 1108 -33.36 17.24 -14.50
CA ILE A 1108 -32.79 18.01 -15.60
C ILE A 1108 -31.30 17.70 -15.69
N GLY A 1109 -30.85 17.22 -16.86
CA GLY A 1109 -29.43 17.11 -17.20
C GLY A 1109 -28.98 18.34 -17.95
N SER A 1110 -28.59 19.40 -17.23
CA SER A 1110 -28.32 20.71 -17.84
C SER A 1110 -27.16 20.71 -18.84
N ASN A 1111 -26.16 19.85 -18.63
CA ASN A 1111 -25.01 19.68 -19.52
C ASN A 1111 -25.43 19.21 -20.91
N ASP A 1112 -26.06 18.03 -20.99
CA ASP A 1112 -26.52 17.44 -22.25
C ASP A 1112 -27.62 18.28 -22.88
N LEU A 1113 -28.54 18.83 -22.07
CA LEU A 1113 -29.57 19.76 -22.57
C LEU A 1113 -28.96 20.98 -23.26
N THR A 1114 -27.91 21.57 -22.68
CA THR A 1114 -27.20 22.70 -23.28
C THR A 1114 -26.53 22.29 -24.59
N GLN A 1115 -25.85 21.14 -24.61
CA GLN A 1115 -25.19 20.62 -25.81
C GLN A 1115 -26.18 20.36 -26.96
N PHE A 1116 -27.32 19.73 -26.69
CA PHE A 1116 -28.35 19.49 -27.70
C PHE A 1116 -29.10 20.76 -28.12
N THR A 1117 -29.30 21.71 -27.21
CA THR A 1117 -30.00 22.98 -27.52
C THR A 1117 -29.14 23.91 -28.36
N LEU A 1118 -27.84 23.98 -28.06
CA LEU A 1118 -26.91 24.86 -28.75
C LEU A 1118 -26.16 24.16 -29.90
N ALA A 1119 -26.40 22.86 -30.11
CA ALA A 1119 -25.74 22.03 -31.11
C ALA A 1119 -24.21 22.06 -31.01
N ILE A 1120 -23.68 21.84 -29.79
CA ILE A 1120 -22.25 21.88 -29.49
C ILE A 1120 -21.79 20.58 -28.83
N ASP A 1121 -20.61 20.10 -29.23
CA ASP A 1121 -19.90 19.01 -28.54
C ASP A 1121 -18.75 19.61 -27.72
N ARG A 1122 -18.84 19.46 -26.40
CA ARG A 1122 -17.85 20.00 -25.47
C ARG A 1122 -16.53 19.22 -25.51
N ASP A 1123 -16.52 17.94 -25.88
CA ASP A 1123 -15.27 17.16 -25.97
C ASP A 1123 -14.40 17.59 -27.16
N SER A 1124 -15.03 18.22 -28.16
CA SER A 1124 -14.38 18.78 -29.35
C SER A 1124 -13.82 20.20 -29.15
N SER A 1125 -14.04 20.84 -28.00
CA SER A 1125 -13.70 22.24 -27.74
C SER A 1125 -12.20 22.53 -27.58
N GLY A 1126 -11.34 21.50 -27.61
CA GLY A 1126 -9.88 21.68 -27.70
C GLY A 1126 -9.39 22.05 -29.11
N ASN A 1127 -10.24 21.90 -30.13
CA ASN A 1127 -9.90 22.13 -31.55
C ASN A 1127 -10.69 23.29 -32.20
N PHE A 1128 -11.56 23.99 -31.48
CA PHE A 1128 -12.37 25.10 -32.00
C PHE A 1128 -12.36 26.32 -31.06
N ASP A 1129 -12.22 27.52 -31.63
CA ASP A 1129 -12.38 28.83 -30.97
C ASP A 1129 -13.87 29.11 -30.62
N VAL A 1130 -14.46 28.32 -29.72
CA VAL A 1130 -15.84 28.50 -29.21
C VAL A 1130 -15.88 28.63 -27.68
N GLU A 1131 -14.78 29.07 -27.06
CA GLU A 1131 -14.75 29.44 -25.63
C GLU A 1131 -15.84 30.48 -25.33
N GLY A 1132 -16.79 30.12 -24.45
CA GLY A 1132 -17.87 31.00 -23.97
C GLY A 1132 -19.28 30.66 -24.44
N LEU A 1133 -19.45 29.84 -25.50
CA LEU A 1133 -20.78 29.43 -26.00
C LEU A 1133 -21.36 28.21 -25.25
N THR A 1134 -20.52 27.44 -24.55
CA THR A 1134 -20.89 26.26 -23.73
C THR A 1134 -21.44 26.64 -22.36
N ASN A 1135 -22.26 27.69 -22.28
CA ASN A 1135 -22.75 28.23 -21.02
C ASN A 1135 -24.20 27.81 -20.73
N GLU A 1136 -24.40 27.04 -19.65
CA GLU A 1136 -25.72 26.62 -19.16
C GLU A 1136 -26.61 27.80 -18.73
N ASN A 1137 -26.04 29.00 -18.53
CA ASN A 1137 -26.78 30.23 -18.30
C ASN A 1137 -27.40 30.86 -19.57
N ASN A 1138 -27.20 30.26 -20.75
CA ASN A 1138 -27.77 30.75 -22.00
C ASN A 1138 -29.31 30.88 -21.91
N GLU A 1139 -29.87 31.93 -22.50
CA GLU A 1139 -31.29 32.26 -22.42
C GLU A 1139 -32.19 31.15 -22.98
N ALA A 1140 -31.77 30.48 -24.07
CA ALA A 1140 -32.51 29.37 -24.65
C ALA A 1140 -32.60 28.19 -23.67
N VAL A 1141 -31.49 27.88 -22.99
CA VAL A 1141 -31.45 26.84 -21.96
C VAL A 1141 -32.33 27.22 -20.77
N LYS A 1142 -32.20 28.44 -20.23
CA LYS A 1142 -33.04 28.93 -19.13
C LYS A 1142 -34.53 28.89 -19.46
N PHE A 1143 -34.92 29.24 -20.69
CA PHE A 1143 -36.29 29.12 -21.16
C PHE A 1143 -36.79 27.67 -21.07
N LEU A 1144 -36.02 26.71 -21.60
CA LEU A 1144 -36.38 25.29 -21.55
C LEU A 1144 -36.45 24.74 -20.11
N LEU A 1145 -35.53 25.16 -19.23
CA LEU A 1145 -35.56 24.81 -17.81
C LEU A 1145 -36.86 25.27 -17.15
N CYS A 1146 -37.23 26.54 -17.34
CA CYS A 1146 -38.45 27.11 -16.77
C CYS A 1146 -39.72 26.45 -17.34
N ASP A 1147 -39.78 26.24 -18.65
CA ASP A 1147 -40.91 25.60 -19.32
C ASP A 1147 -41.14 24.17 -18.81
N LEU A 1148 -40.07 23.38 -18.67
CA LEU A 1148 -40.15 22.04 -18.09
C LEU A 1148 -40.66 22.08 -16.64
N ILE A 1149 -40.12 22.96 -15.79
CA ILE A 1149 -40.55 23.07 -14.40
C ILE A 1149 -42.04 23.41 -14.34
N MET A 1150 -42.52 24.38 -15.12
CA MET A 1150 -43.93 24.76 -15.17
C MET A 1150 -44.83 23.60 -15.61
N ARG A 1151 -44.45 22.87 -16.67
CA ARG A 1151 -45.21 21.72 -17.17
C ARG A 1151 -45.23 20.58 -16.16
N ALA A 1152 -44.09 20.27 -15.52
CA ALA A 1152 -44.02 19.27 -14.45
C ALA A 1152 -44.92 19.65 -13.26
N LYS A 1153 -45.00 20.93 -12.87
CA LYS A 1153 -45.95 21.36 -11.84
C LYS A 1153 -47.40 21.19 -12.27
N LYS A 1154 -47.74 21.49 -13.52
CA LYS A 1154 -49.09 21.31 -14.06
C LYS A 1154 -49.50 19.84 -14.04
N SER A 1155 -48.59 18.92 -14.37
CA SER A 1155 -48.81 17.47 -14.30
C SER A 1155 -48.65 16.87 -12.89
N LYS A 1156 -48.31 17.68 -11.88
CA LYS A 1156 -47.98 17.25 -10.50
C LYS A 1156 -46.84 16.22 -10.42
N THR A 1157 -45.92 16.29 -11.38
CA THR A 1157 -44.73 15.43 -11.48
C THR A 1157 -43.56 16.10 -10.76
N LYS A 1158 -42.74 15.32 -10.05
CA LYS A 1158 -41.57 15.85 -9.36
C LYS A 1158 -40.55 16.36 -10.38
N VAL A 1159 -39.87 17.47 -10.10
CA VAL A 1159 -38.82 18.00 -10.98
C VAL A 1159 -37.61 18.48 -10.17
N GLY A 1160 -36.46 17.89 -10.45
CA GLY A 1160 -35.16 18.28 -9.92
C GLY A 1160 -34.16 18.62 -11.02
N ILE A 1161 -32.98 19.11 -10.64
CA ILE A 1161 -31.85 19.32 -11.56
C ILE A 1161 -30.60 18.62 -11.05
N CYS A 1162 -29.83 18.04 -11.98
CA CYS A 1162 -28.52 17.47 -11.73
C CYS A 1162 -27.51 18.02 -12.76
N GLY A 1163 -26.44 18.63 -12.27
CA GLY A 1163 -25.46 19.31 -13.13
C GLY A 1163 -24.46 20.12 -12.31
N GLN A 1164 -23.38 20.57 -12.95
CA GLN A 1164 -22.42 21.48 -12.31
C GLN A 1164 -22.96 22.91 -12.24
N ALA A 1165 -23.84 23.34 -13.17
CA ALA A 1165 -24.44 24.68 -13.18
C ALA A 1165 -24.91 25.19 -11.81
N PRO A 1166 -25.77 24.48 -11.07
CA PRO A 1166 -26.26 24.97 -9.78
C PRO A 1166 -25.17 25.01 -8.70
N SER A 1167 -24.08 24.24 -8.86
CA SER A 1167 -22.91 24.27 -7.96
C SER A 1167 -22.00 25.45 -8.26
N ASP A 1168 -21.83 25.78 -9.55
CA ASP A 1168 -20.94 26.84 -10.04
C ASP A 1168 -21.59 28.24 -9.99
N TYR A 1169 -22.92 28.31 -10.18
CA TYR A 1169 -23.67 29.55 -10.41
C TYR A 1169 -24.80 29.75 -9.39
N PRO A 1170 -24.59 30.52 -8.31
CA PRO A 1170 -25.65 30.81 -7.32
C PRO A 1170 -26.88 31.50 -7.91
N GLU A 1171 -26.73 32.26 -9.00
CA GLU A 1171 -27.85 32.87 -9.73
C GLU A 1171 -28.74 31.82 -10.41
N MET A 1172 -28.16 30.71 -10.88
CA MET A 1172 -28.92 29.58 -11.41
C MET A 1172 -29.76 28.94 -10.30
N VAL A 1173 -29.21 28.77 -9.11
CA VAL A 1173 -29.96 28.26 -7.93
C VAL A 1173 -31.17 29.15 -7.63
N LYS A 1174 -30.99 30.48 -7.60
CA LYS A 1174 -32.08 31.44 -7.37
C LYS A 1174 -33.15 31.32 -8.46
N PHE A 1175 -32.75 31.34 -9.72
CA PHE A 1175 -33.64 31.21 -10.87
C PHE A 1175 -34.50 29.94 -10.79
N LEU A 1176 -33.88 28.79 -10.50
CA LEU A 1176 -34.60 27.52 -10.41
C LEU A 1176 -35.60 27.50 -9.24
N VAL A 1177 -35.25 28.09 -8.10
CA VAL A 1177 -36.15 28.23 -6.95
C VAL A 1177 -37.32 29.17 -7.27
N GLU A 1178 -37.08 30.26 -8.01
CA GLU A 1178 -38.12 31.18 -8.49
C GLU A 1178 -39.07 30.50 -9.50
N CYS A 1179 -38.54 29.65 -10.38
CA CYS A 1179 -39.34 28.79 -11.27
C CYS A 1179 -40.13 27.72 -10.49
N GLY A 1180 -39.74 27.43 -9.25
CA GLY A 1180 -40.44 26.53 -8.34
C GLY A 1180 -39.95 25.08 -8.36
N ILE A 1181 -38.67 24.82 -8.65
CA ILE A 1181 -38.10 23.46 -8.68
C ILE A 1181 -38.29 22.70 -7.34
N ASP A 1182 -38.47 21.38 -7.37
CA ASP A 1182 -38.64 20.56 -6.15
C ASP A 1182 -37.31 20.22 -5.47
N SER A 1183 -36.26 19.94 -6.26
CA SER A 1183 -34.94 19.61 -5.73
C SER A 1183 -33.77 20.11 -6.58
N ILE A 1184 -32.63 20.32 -5.95
CA ILE A 1184 -31.38 20.72 -6.59
C ILE A 1184 -30.26 19.80 -6.10
N SER A 1185 -29.58 19.13 -7.03
CA SER A 1185 -28.51 18.18 -6.72
C SER A 1185 -27.13 18.78 -6.95
N LEU A 1186 -26.27 18.77 -5.93
CA LEU A 1186 -25.01 19.53 -5.89
C LEU A 1186 -23.79 18.67 -5.56
N THR A 1187 -22.59 19.17 -5.84
CA THR A 1187 -21.35 18.57 -5.30
C THR A 1187 -21.35 18.70 -3.77
N PRO A 1188 -20.76 17.75 -3.01
CA PRO A 1188 -20.72 17.82 -1.54
C PRO A 1188 -20.21 19.16 -0.97
N ASP A 1189 -19.20 19.77 -1.59
CA ASP A 1189 -18.57 21.03 -1.14
C ASP A 1189 -19.46 22.27 -1.31
N THR A 1190 -20.49 22.23 -2.17
CA THR A 1190 -21.36 23.39 -2.45
C THR A 1190 -22.71 23.34 -1.75
N VAL A 1191 -23.06 22.21 -1.11
CA VAL A 1191 -24.37 21.96 -0.49
C VAL A 1191 -24.73 22.99 0.58
N ILE A 1192 -23.81 23.27 1.51
CA ILE A 1192 -24.09 24.16 2.65
C ILE A 1192 -24.42 25.58 2.17
N LYS A 1193 -23.56 26.14 1.31
CA LYS A 1193 -23.74 27.49 0.76
C LYS A 1193 -25.04 27.60 -0.03
N SER A 1194 -25.31 26.64 -0.88
CA SER A 1194 -26.50 26.62 -1.72
C SER A 1194 -27.79 26.45 -0.92
N THR A 1195 -27.75 25.67 0.17
CA THR A 1195 -28.89 25.53 1.10
C THR A 1195 -29.34 26.88 1.65
N GLN A 1196 -28.39 27.74 2.04
CA GLN A 1196 -28.70 29.09 2.49
C GLN A 1196 -29.28 29.95 1.36
N VAL A 1197 -28.71 29.90 0.16
CA VAL A 1197 -29.21 30.63 -1.01
C VAL A 1197 -30.65 30.22 -1.34
N VAL A 1198 -30.95 28.93 -1.33
CA VAL A 1198 -32.31 28.41 -1.54
C VAL A 1198 -33.26 28.96 -0.47
N TYR A 1199 -32.91 28.81 0.81
CA TYR A 1199 -33.73 29.28 1.92
C TYR A 1199 -34.03 30.78 1.83
N ASP A 1200 -33.02 31.61 1.58
CA ASP A 1200 -33.19 33.07 1.48
C ASP A 1200 -34.07 33.46 0.29
N THR A 1201 -33.93 32.76 -0.83
CA THR A 1201 -34.75 32.99 -2.03
C THR A 1201 -36.22 32.65 -1.75
N GLU A 1202 -36.50 31.53 -1.08
CA GLU A 1202 -37.86 31.17 -0.69
C GLU A 1202 -38.50 32.19 0.26
N GLN A 1203 -37.74 32.74 1.20
CA GLN A 1203 -38.25 33.76 2.12
C GLN A 1203 -38.56 35.07 1.39
N LYS A 1204 -37.72 35.47 0.43
CA LYS A 1204 -37.99 36.63 -0.44
C LYS A 1204 -39.27 36.42 -1.25
N ILE A 1205 -39.45 35.24 -1.86
CA ILE A 1205 -40.68 34.91 -2.60
C ILE A 1205 -41.90 34.96 -1.67
N LYS A 1206 -41.82 34.41 -0.46
CA LYS A 1206 -42.92 34.45 0.52
C LYS A 1206 -43.29 35.88 0.93
N ARG A 1207 -42.31 36.75 1.15
CA ARG A 1207 -42.52 38.18 1.47
C ARG A 1207 -43.11 38.96 0.29
N ASN A 1208 -42.67 38.66 -0.93
CA ASN A 1208 -43.11 39.33 -2.15
C ASN A 1208 -44.36 38.71 -2.80
N LYS A 1209 -45.03 37.73 -2.17
CA LYS A 1209 -46.32 37.18 -2.64
C LYS A 1209 -47.44 38.23 -2.66
N SER A 1210 -47.29 39.36 -1.98
CA SER A 1210 -48.15 40.54 -2.14
C SER A 1210 -47.91 41.29 -3.46
N VAL A 1211 -46.73 41.16 -4.07
CA VAL A 1211 -46.29 41.91 -5.27
C VAL A 1211 -46.29 41.04 -6.55
N PHE A 1212 -45.92 39.76 -6.46
CA PHE A 1212 -45.85 38.85 -7.62
C PHE A 1212 -47.20 38.41 -8.20
N ARG A 1213 -48.32 38.80 -7.57
CA ARG A 1213 -49.67 38.62 -8.15
C ARG A 1213 -49.88 39.48 -9.41
N VAL A 1214 -49.02 40.48 -9.64
CA VAL A 1214 -49.07 41.38 -10.80
C VAL A 1214 -48.46 40.77 -12.06
N LEU A 1215 -47.44 39.91 -11.96
CA LEU A 1215 -46.78 39.31 -13.15
C LEU A 1215 -47.47 38.05 -13.69
N ARG A 1216 -48.36 37.42 -12.92
CA ARG A 1216 -49.22 36.31 -13.42
C ARG A 1216 -50.46 36.79 -14.19
N LYS A 1217 -50.73 38.10 -14.23
CA LYS A 1217 -51.90 38.69 -14.90
C LYS A 1217 -51.65 39.17 -16.33
N ASN A 1218 -50.41 39.14 -16.82
CA ASN A 1218 -50.08 39.48 -18.21
C ASN A 1218 -49.68 38.22 -19.00
N LYS A 1219 -50.59 37.23 -19.04
CA LYS A 1219 -50.62 36.18 -20.05
C LYS A 1219 -51.96 36.23 -20.76
#